data_AF-A0A1M5FBY1-F1
#
_entry.id   AF-A0A1M5FBY1-F1
#
_cell.length_a   1.000
_cell.length_b   1.000
_cell.length_c   1.000
_cell.angle_alpha   90.00
_cell.angle_beta   90.00
_cell.angle_gamma   90.00
#
_symmetry.space_group_name_H-M   'P 1'
#
loop_
_entity.id
_entity.type
_entity.pdbx_description
1 polymer ?
#
loop_
_entity_poly.entity_id
_entity_poly.type
_entity_poly.pdbx_seq_one_letter_code
_entity_poly.pdbx_strand_id
1 'polypeptide(L)'
;MVFKSSYSAIYILCCMLLLVSCGKNEKSEYKSIKLSENWKLHPSDSIVRQGEIIASQEQSVEGWFEAKVPSTVLGTLTANGLYGDAFVGKNITDIDKTQFDKSWWYRTEFDLPQLGDNQHVIIDFDGISYYANVWLNGKLVASRDSLYGTYRRFSFDITSFVTEKNTLAVEVFRGQAGDPNVGFADWNPRPADENMGIFREVTLKITGSAKLNNTYVHTKVNTQTLDEAWVTVETEVENLTDAPVNGELKGKIESISFTYPVSLQPNEKKKIVLTSEQVKDLHIKQPRLWWCNNMGNPELYDLELNFLTDNAVTYTDSVTFGIRQIEDFFDGDDRRGIKLNGKKVLLKSAGWTDDIFLRDTPETNELQVQYVKDMNMNMIRFENFWGTSQNIYDLCDKYGLLALVGWSCQWEWEAYYGKPCDETYGCILNDQEIDLIAESFADQVLWLRNHPSIIGWMPGSDMLPAPKLEEKYLAFLKESDSSRPYIGAAKERTSELSGKTGTKMAGPYEYVGPNYWYIDTKFGGAFGFNTETGIGAQLPVLESIEKFIPKDKLWPLNDYWGFHCTASATAMNSLKVLTEVMDNKYGKADNLEDYLLKADLINYDGTRAMFEAFRANIDKTTGIVQWMLNSAWPSLYWQLYDYYKVPTAAYYSVKKANQPIQLIYNYGTNAIHAVNETMSDIKGHKAVIQVFDTKSKLLDKKEVEVTLTTNTASEIFKLQELTGNIFVDTKIFNEEGELVADNFYCISAKQDEYDWDKTDWVHTSAKAYSDFKDLAQLPAITLDVKCEKAESGNDVVYSVTIKNTSSDISFFNNLKLKDNNGDIICPAFWSDNYISILPGEEKMLKCKISKHDMPDSTVTLEVKGWNCSRMSMGV
;
A
#
# COMPACT_ATOMS: atom_id res chain seq x y z
N MET A 1 48.24 3.53 -41.55
CA MET A 1 48.01 2.16 -42.07
C MET A 1 46.83 1.58 -41.31
N VAL A 2 45.73 1.29 -42.03
CA VAL A 2 44.56 0.48 -41.65
C VAL A 2 43.71 0.99 -40.46
N PHE A 3 42.39 1.08 -40.50
CA PHE A 3 41.42 1.64 -41.47
C PHE A 3 40.24 2.13 -40.59
N LYS A 4 39.67 3.29 -40.93
CA LYS A 4 38.52 3.97 -40.30
C LYS A 4 37.20 3.52 -40.95
N SER A 5 36.10 3.81 -40.23
CA SER A 5 34.77 4.23 -40.73
C SER A 5 33.86 3.13 -41.32
N SER A 6 32.53 3.17 -41.35
CA SER A 6 31.40 3.75 -40.59
C SER A 6 30.16 3.47 -41.48
N TYR A 7 28.99 3.20 -40.87
CA TYR A 7 27.62 3.30 -41.39
C TYR A 7 27.23 2.68 -42.77
N SER A 8 26.20 1.84 -42.80
CA SER A 8 24.85 2.25 -43.30
C SER A 8 23.89 1.07 -43.50
N ALA A 9 22.68 1.24 -42.95
CA ALA A 9 21.36 0.90 -43.51
C ALA A 9 21.09 -0.51 -44.05
N ILE A 10 20.19 -1.25 -43.35
CA ILE A 10 19.32 -2.24 -44.00
C ILE A 10 17.87 -1.94 -43.60
N TYR A 11 17.11 -1.46 -44.59
CA TYR A 11 15.65 -1.39 -44.59
C TYR A 11 15.07 -2.77 -44.94
N ILE A 12 14.10 -3.19 -44.12
CA ILE A 12 12.83 -3.86 -44.43
C ILE A 12 12.74 -4.63 -45.77
N LEU A 13 12.57 -5.96 -45.67
CA LEU A 13 11.66 -6.67 -46.56
C LEU A 13 10.94 -7.79 -45.80
N CYS A 14 9.62 -7.63 -45.66
CA CYS A 14 8.68 -8.65 -45.23
C CYS A 14 8.73 -9.86 -46.18
N CYS A 15 8.82 -11.06 -45.63
CA CYS A 15 8.29 -12.27 -46.25
C CYS A 15 7.68 -13.15 -45.17
N MET A 16 6.35 -13.20 -45.17
CA MET A 16 5.54 -14.18 -44.46
C MET A 16 5.99 -15.59 -44.85
N LEU A 17 6.34 -16.40 -43.86
CA LEU A 17 6.29 -17.86 -43.97
C LEU A 17 5.27 -18.35 -42.94
N LEU A 18 4.05 -18.51 -43.44
CA LEU A 18 2.97 -19.27 -42.80
C LEU A 18 3.42 -20.73 -42.69
N LEU A 19 3.93 -21.12 -41.52
CA LEU A 19 3.88 -22.50 -41.08
C LEU A 19 2.48 -22.75 -40.53
N VAL A 20 1.61 -23.27 -41.40
CA VAL A 20 0.33 -23.87 -41.01
C VAL A 20 0.64 -25.13 -40.21
N SER A 21 0.75 -24.97 -38.88
CA SER A 21 0.53 -26.07 -37.96
C SER A 21 -0.96 -26.39 -38.00
N CYS A 22 -1.32 -27.58 -38.47
CA CYS A 22 -2.67 -28.13 -38.28
C CYS A 22 -2.89 -28.47 -36.79
N GLY A 23 -2.97 -27.45 -35.94
CA GLY A 23 -3.69 -27.56 -34.68
C GLY A 23 -5.17 -27.28 -34.98
N LYS A 24 -6.07 -28.18 -34.56
CA LYS A 24 -7.49 -27.82 -34.47
C LYS A 24 -7.55 -26.64 -33.50
N ASN A 25 -7.82 -25.42 -33.98
CA ASN A 25 -8.16 -24.32 -33.09
C ASN A 25 -9.46 -24.71 -32.38
N GLU A 26 -9.36 -24.97 -31.08
CA GLU A 26 -10.53 -25.21 -30.23
C GLU A 26 -11.41 -23.94 -30.31
N LYS A 27 -12.69 -24.12 -30.63
CA LYS A 27 -13.64 -23.01 -30.66
C LYS A 27 -13.92 -22.63 -29.21
N SER A 28 -13.66 -21.37 -28.84
CA SER A 28 -14.02 -20.86 -27.51
C SER A 28 -15.42 -20.25 -27.55
N GLU A 29 -16.26 -20.71 -26.63
CA GLU A 29 -17.59 -20.16 -26.34
C GLU A 29 -17.53 -19.15 -25.18
N TYR A 30 -16.39 -19.10 -24.47
CA TYR A 30 -16.19 -18.21 -23.34
C TYR A 30 -15.79 -16.80 -23.78
N LYS A 31 -16.45 -15.79 -23.20
CA LYS A 31 -16.08 -14.39 -23.36
C LYS A 31 -16.32 -13.63 -22.06
N SER A 32 -15.32 -12.88 -21.59
CA SER A 32 -15.45 -11.96 -20.47
C SER A 32 -15.45 -10.51 -20.98
N ILE A 33 -16.36 -9.68 -20.45
CA ILE A 33 -16.55 -8.28 -20.84
C ILE A 33 -16.67 -7.44 -19.57
N LYS A 34 -15.72 -6.54 -19.34
CA LYS A 34 -15.82 -5.54 -18.27
C LYS A 34 -16.75 -4.40 -18.69
N LEU A 35 -17.71 -4.06 -17.84
CA LEU A 35 -18.59 -2.91 -18.00
C LEU A 35 -18.03 -1.71 -17.24
N SER A 36 -16.91 -1.16 -17.68
CA SER A 36 -16.21 -0.07 -16.96
C SER A 36 -16.57 1.35 -17.44
N GLU A 37 -17.05 1.47 -18.68
CA GLU A 37 -17.24 2.76 -19.37
C GLU A 37 -18.72 2.99 -19.73
N ASN A 38 -19.03 4.22 -20.18
CA ASN A 38 -20.36 4.66 -20.65
C ASN A 38 -21.48 4.61 -19.60
N TRP A 39 -21.12 4.61 -18.31
CA TRP A 39 -22.11 4.73 -17.24
C TRP A 39 -22.62 6.17 -17.13
N LYS A 40 -23.89 6.29 -16.74
CA LYS A 40 -24.54 7.56 -16.41
C LYS A 40 -25.00 7.51 -14.97
N LEU A 41 -24.93 8.64 -14.27
CA LEU A 41 -25.32 8.77 -12.88
C LEU A 41 -26.40 9.86 -12.70
N HIS A 42 -27.43 9.58 -11.90
CA HIS A 42 -28.49 10.55 -11.60
C HIS A 42 -29.20 10.26 -10.26
N PRO A 43 -29.61 11.29 -9.49
CA PRO A 43 -30.37 11.08 -8.26
C PRO A 43 -31.78 10.55 -8.57
N SER A 44 -32.35 9.75 -7.65
CA SER A 44 -33.62 9.06 -7.90
C SER A 44 -34.86 9.96 -7.83
N ASP A 45 -34.84 11.02 -7.03
CA ASP A 45 -36.00 11.89 -6.76
C ASP A 45 -36.41 12.79 -7.91
N SER A 46 -35.50 13.03 -8.85
CA SER A 46 -35.74 13.75 -10.09
C SER A 46 -36.30 12.86 -11.20
N ILE A 47 -36.46 11.55 -10.92
CA ILE A 47 -37.08 10.56 -11.81
C ILE A 47 -38.38 10.07 -11.16
N VAL A 48 -39.53 10.45 -11.74
CA VAL A 48 -40.85 10.02 -11.26
C VAL A 48 -41.14 8.54 -11.56
N ARG A 49 -40.27 7.88 -12.33
CA ARG A 49 -40.48 6.57 -12.96
C ARG A 49 -39.83 5.42 -12.18
N GLN A 50 -40.43 4.24 -12.24
CA GLN A 50 -39.97 3.00 -11.57
C GLN A 50 -38.75 2.39 -12.28
N GLY A 51 -37.99 1.51 -11.60
CA GLY A 51 -36.79 0.86 -12.14
C GLY A 51 -36.99 0.15 -13.48
N GLU A 52 -38.21 -0.33 -13.76
CA GLU A 52 -38.63 -0.88 -15.06
C GLU A 52 -38.35 0.08 -16.22
N ILE A 53 -38.64 1.37 -16.05
CA ILE A 53 -38.46 2.34 -17.12
C ILE A 53 -37.00 2.80 -17.21
N ILE A 54 -36.31 2.95 -16.08
CA ILE A 54 -34.91 3.38 -16.04
C ILE A 54 -34.00 2.36 -16.74
N ALA A 55 -34.26 1.07 -16.54
CA ALA A 55 -33.59 -0.03 -17.21
C ALA A 55 -34.13 -0.33 -18.62
N SER A 56 -34.80 0.64 -19.26
CA SER A 56 -35.33 0.52 -20.62
C SER A 56 -34.75 1.60 -21.54
N GLN A 57 -34.99 1.43 -22.85
CA GLN A 57 -34.67 2.42 -23.87
C GLN A 57 -35.59 3.65 -23.85
N GLU A 58 -36.66 3.63 -23.05
CA GLU A 58 -37.58 4.77 -22.93
C GLU A 58 -37.04 5.91 -22.04
N GLN A 59 -36.05 5.63 -21.21
CA GLN A 59 -35.46 6.63 -20.31
C GLN A 59 -34.40 7.45 -21.05
N SER A 60 -34.64 8.75 -21.18
CA SER A 60 -33.61 9.70 -21.61
C SER A 60 -32.55 9.86 -20.51
N VAL A 61 -31.28 9.84 -20.92
CA VAL A 61 -30.12 10.13 -20.05
C VAL A 61 -29.54 11.53 -20.28
N GLU A 62 -30.27 12.39 -21.01
CA GLU A 62 -29.88 13.78 -21.19
C GLU A 62 -29.80 14.49 -19.82
N GLY A 63 -28.66 15.14 -19.55
CA GLY A 63 -28.39 15.83 -18.29
C GLY A 63 -27.92 14.94 -17.13
N TRP A 64 -27.75 13.64 -17.35
CA TRP A 64 -27.12 12.74 -16.36
C TRP A 64 -25.61 12.98 -16.32
N PHE A 65 -25.00 12.73 -15.17
CA PHE A 65 -23.55 12.84 -15.00
C PHE A 65 -22.84 11.69 -15.72
N GLU A 66 -21.69 11.96 -16.33
CA GLU A 66 -20.83 10.91 -16.86
C GLU A 66 -20.19 10.15 -15.72
N ALA A 67 -20.32 8.83 -15.72
CA ALA A 67 -19.77 7.97 -14.69
C ALA A 67 -18.83 6.91 -15.30
N LYS A 68 -17.88 6.47 -14.49
CA LYS A 68 -17.09 5.26 -14.72
C LYS A 68 -17.38 4.29 -13.59
N VAL A 69 -17.25 3.00 -13.86
CA VAL A 69 -17.31 1.97 -12.82
C VAL A 69 -15.98 1.23 -12.87
N PRO A 70 -15.23 1.14 -11.76
CA PRO A 70 -15.60 1.52 -10.39
C PRO A 70 -15.72 3.03 -10.11
N SER A 71 -16.70 3.44 -9.29
CA SER A 71 -16.75 4.78 -8.67
C SER A 71 -17.77 4.88 -7.51
N THR A 72 -17.54 5.86 -6.64
CA THR A 72 -18.55 6.36 -5.70
C THR A 72 -19.40 7.47 -6.33
N VAL A 73 -20.53 7.79 -5.73
CA VAL A 73 -21.40 8.89 -6.17
C VAL A 73 -20.65 10.22 -6.05
N LEU A 74 -20.07 10.52 -4.89
CA LEU A 74 -19.31 11.76 -4.69
C LEU A 74 -18.02 11.80 -5.55
N GLY A 75 -17.38 10.65 -5.76
CA GLY A 75 -16.27 10.52 -6.70
C GLY A 75 -16.67 10.89 -8.14
N THR A 76 -17.87 10.48 -8.56
CA THR A 76 -18.42 10.85 -9.89
C THR A 76 -18.78 12.33 -9.96
N LEU A 77 -19.44 12.88 -8.93
CA LEU A 77 -19.80 14.31 -8.91
C LEU A 77 -18.56 15.21 -8.96
N THR A 78 -17.50 14.84 -8.23
CA THR A 78 -16.20 15.55 -8.27
C THR A 78 -15.51 15.45 -9.63
N ALA A 79 -15.54 14.28 -10.27
CA ALA A 79 -15.02 14.12 -11.64
C ALA A 79 -15.79 14.96 -12.68
N ASN A 80 -17.06 15.27 -12.43
CA ASN A 80 -17.89 16.14 -13.27
C ASN A 80 -17.80 17.64 -12.88
N GLY A 81 -16.86 18.02 -12.02
CA GLY A 81 -16.58 19.41 -11.66
C GLY A 81 -17.42 19.99 -10.52
N LEU A 82 -18.26 19.19 -9.85
CA LEU A 82 -18.95 19.60 -8.62
C LEU A 82 -18.04 19.39 -7.42
N TYR A 83 -18.02 20.30 -6.44
CA TYR A 83 -17.17 20.19 -5.25
C TYR A 83 -15.65 20.07 -5.57
N GLY A 84 -15.19 20.66 -6.68
CA GLY A 84 -13.78 20.59 -7.09
C GLY A 84 -12.79 21.21 -6.09
N ASP A 85 -13.28 22.06 -5.21
CA ASP A 85 -12.55 22.70 -4.12
C ASP A 85 -12.89 22.10 -2.74
N ALA A 86 -13.51 20.91 -2.68
CA ALA A 86 -13.93 20.27 -1.43
C ALA A 86 -12.79 20.19 -0.40
N PHE A 87 -11.57 19.92 -0.86
CA PHE A 87 -10.42 19.82 0.04
C PHE A 87 -9.73 21.15 0.36
N VAL A 88 -10.21 22.27 -0.16
CA VAL A 88 -9.67 23.60 0.17
C VAL A 88 -10.27 24.06 1.50
N GLY A 89 -9.40 24.32 2.46
CA GLY A 89 -9.73 24.85 3.77
C GLY A 89 -10.71 23.96 4.53
N LYS A 90 -11.99 24.33 4.57
CA LYS A 90 -13.04 23.57 5.26
C LYS A 90 -14.22 23.26 4.36
N ASN A 91 -14.09 23.45 3.05
CA ASN A 91 -15.19 23.45 2.09
C ASN A 91 -15.93 22.09 2.03
N ILE A 92 -15.27 20.97 2.37
CA ILE A 92 -15.90 19.65 2.47
C ILE A 92 -17.08 19.64 3.46
N THR A 93 -17.06 20.53 4.47
CA THR A 93 -18.15 20.65 5.46
C THR A 93 -19.39 21.33 4.89
N ASP A 94 -19.27 22.05 3.77
CA ASP A 94 -20.36 22.75 3.10
C ASP A 94 -21.14 21.85 2.12
N ILE A 95 -20.69 20.61 1.90
CA ILE A 95 -21.40 19.64 1.05
C ILE A 95 -22.71 19.24 1.73
N ASP A 96 -23.85 19.52 1.08
CA ASP A 96 -25.17 19.15 1.56
C ASP A 96 -25.36 17.63 1.57
N LYS A 97 -25.25 17.00 2.74
CA LYS A 97 -25.36 15.54 2.88
C LYS A 97 -26.76 15.00 2.53
N THR A 98 -27.81 15.82 2.56
CA THR A 98 -29.19 15.37 2.35
C THR A 98 -29.44 14.89 0.91
N GLN A 99 -28.60 15.29 -0.05
CA GLN A 99 -28.66 14.78 -1.42
C GLN A 99 -28.30 13.28 -1.50
N PHE A 100 -27.58 12.74 -0.51
CA PHE A 100 -27.17 11.35 -0.44
C PHE A 100 -28.10 10.48 0.43
N ASP A 101 -29.09 11.08 1.10
CA ASP A 101 -30.14 10.32 1.80
C ASP A 101 -31.13 9.69 0.81
N LYS A 102 -31.05 10.11 -0.45
CA LYS A 102 -31.78 9.59 -1.60
C LYS A 102 -30.96 8.51 -2.28
N SER A 103 -31.61 7.56 -2.96
CA SER A 103 -30.91 6.62 -3.84
C SER A 103 -30.38 7.30 -5.11
N TRP A 104 -29.39 6.68 -5.73
CA TRP A 104 -28.79 7.14 -6.98
C TRP A 104 -28.78 6.02 -8.02
N TRP A 105 -29.00 6.37 -9.28
CA TRP A 105 -29.04 5.43 -10.39
C TRP A 105 -27.76 5.47 -11.19
N TYR A 106 -27.09 4.33 -11.29
CA TYR A 106 -26.10 4.03 -12.31
C TYR A 106 -26.78 3.34 -13.49
N ARG A 107 -26.61 3.84 -14.72
CA ARG A 107 -27.19 3.25 -15.92
C ARG A 107 -26.14 3.08 -17.02
N THR A 108 -26.12 1.94 -17.69
CA THR A 108 -25.28 1.71 -18.88
C THR A 108 -26.01 0.88 -19.92
N GLU A 109 -25.50 0.89 -21.15
CA GLU A 109 -25.98 0.09 -22.26
C GLU A 109 -24.85 -0.74 -22.85
N PHE A 110 -25.17 -1.97 -23.27
CA PHE A 110 -24.20 -2.87 -23.88
C PHE A 110 -24.86 -3.81 -24.88
N ASP A 111 -24.08 -4.22 -25.87
CA ASP A 111 -24.50 -5.16 -26.88
C ASP A 111 -23.95 -6.56 -26.59
N LEU A 112 -24.75 -7.58 -26.87
CA LEU A 112 -24.34 -8.98 -26.84
C LEU A 112 -24.48 -9.62 -28.22
N PRO A 113 -23.59 -10.57 -28.58
CA PRO A 113 -23.82 -11.38 -29.76
C PRO A 113 -25.08 -12.23 -29.59
N GLN A 114 -25.66 -12.69 -30.69
CA GLN A 114 -26.69 -13.73 -30.64
C GLN A 114 -26.12 -14.96 -29.92
N LEU A 115 -26.77 -15.34 -28.82
CA LEU A 115 -26.36 -16.50 -28.02
C LEU A 115 -26.69 -17.79 -28.79
N GLY A 116 -25.75 -18.73 -28.75
CA GLY A 116 -25.94 -20.10 -29.21
C GLY A 116 -26.74 -20.95 -28.23
N ASP A 117 -27.13 -22.15 -28.66
CA ASP A 117 -27.82 -23.13 -27.81
C ASP A 117 -26.94 -23.47 -26.58
N ASN A 118 -27.55 -23.48 -25.39
CA ASN A 118 -26.89 -23.76 -24.11
C ASN A 118 -25.78 -22.77 -23.68
N GLN A 119 -25.72 -21.57 -24.29
CA GLN A 119 -24.89 -20.50 -23.75
C GLN A 119 -25.62 -19.76 -22.62
N HIS A 120 -24.86 -19.44 -21.57
CA HIS A 120 -25.30 -18.67 -20.42
C HIS A 120 -24.59 -17.31 -20.38
N VAL A 121 -25.27 -16.31 -19.83
CA VAL A 121 -24.70 -15.00 -19.53
C VAL A 121 -24.77 -14.76 -18.04
N ILE A 122 -23.61 -14.64 -17.41
CA ILE A 122 -23.47 -14.36 -15.99
C ILE A 122 -23.03 -12.90 -15.83
N ILE A 123 -23.63 -12.19 -14.86
CA ILE A 123 -23.14 -10.88 -14.42
C ILE A 123 -22.57 -11.00 -13.01
N ASP A 124 -21.34 -10.53 -12.85
CA ASP A 124 -20.62 -10.47 -11.58
C ASP A 124 -20.50 -9.02 -11.11
N PHE A 125 -20.79 -8.78 -9.84
CA PHE A 125 -20.54 -7.53 -9.12
C PHE A 125 -19.51 -7.81 -8.03
N ASP A 126 -18.30 -7.25 -8.15
CA ASP A 126 -17.22 -7.50 -7.19
C ASP A 126 -17.30 -6.63 -5.92
N GLY A 127 -18.17 -5.61 -5.90
CA GLY A 127 -18.40 -4.75 -4.74
C GLY A 127 -19.32 -3.56 -5.02
N ILE A 128 -20.32 -3.39 -4.17
CA ILE A 128 -21.28 -2.27 -4.16
C ILE A 128 -21.39 -1.76 -2.73
N SER A 129 -21.35 -0.44 -2.55
CA SER A 129 -21.60 0.22 -1.27
C SER A 129 -22.95 0.97 -1.31
N TYR A 130 -23.93 0.71 -0.44
CA TYR A 130 -24.03 -0.44 0.45
C TYR A 130 -25.15 -1.40 0.04
N TYR A 131 -26.32 -0.88 -0.35
CA TYR A 131 -27.43 -1.68 -0.86
C TYR A 131 -27.67 -1.38 -2.33
N ALA A 132 -28.18 -2.34 -3.11
CA ALA A 132 -28.65 -2.03 -4.46
C ALA A 132 -29.84 -2.83 -4.98
N ASN A 133 -30.63 -2.19 -5.85
CA ASN A 133 -31.53 -2.88 -6.78
C ASN A 133 -30.85 -2.97 -8.15
N VAL A 134 -30.89 -4.14 -8.79
CA VAL A 134 -30.34 -4.37 -10.13
C VAL A 134 -31.47 -4.68 -11.09
N TRP A 135 -31.56 -3.89 -12.16
CA TRP A 135 -32.57 -4.01 -13.20
C TRP A 135 -31.92 -4.17 -14.56
N LEU A 136 -32.45 -5.09 -15.37
CA LEU A 136 -31.97 -5.35 -16.72
C LEU A 136 -33.16 -5.45 -17.67
N ASN A 137 -33.15 -4.64 -18.73
CA ASN A 137 -34.20 -4.59 -19.75
C ASN A 137 -35.61 -4.47 -19.13
N GLY A 138 -35.73 -3.59 -18.13
CA GLY A 138 -36.95 -3.31 -17.38
C GLY A 138 -37.39 -4.35 -16.35
N LYS A 139 -36.62 -5.43 -16.14
CA LYS A 139 -36.94 -6.46 -15.16
C LYS A 139 -35.98 -6.42 -13.96
N LEU A 140 -36.50 -6.66 -12.76
CA LEU A 140 -35.71 -6.76 -11.54
C LEU A 140 -34.92 -8.08 -11.52
N VAL A 141 -33.60 -8.00 -11.42
CA VAL A 141 -32.68 -9.15 -11.29
C VAL A 141 -32.43 -9.45 -9.80
N ALA A 142 -32.11 -8.41 -9.03
CA ALA A 142 -31.85 -8.52 -7.60
C ALA A 142 -32.35 -7.27 -6.87
N SER A 143 -32.80 -7.43 -5.62
CA SER A 143 -33.29 -6.33 -4.78
C SER A 143 -32.30 -5.97 -3.67
N ARG A 144 -32.47 -4.78 -3.10
CA ARG A 144 -31.70 -4.29 -1.94
C ARG A 144 -31.77 -5.18 -0.71
N ASP A 145 -32.78 -6.05 -0.61
CA ASP A 145 -32.94 -7.00 0.49
C ASP A 145 -32.06 -8.25 0.31
N SER A 146 -31.53 -8.45 -0.90
CA SER A 146 -30.66 -9.59 -1.28
C SER A 146 -29.26 -9.17 -1.72
N LEU A 147 -29.09 -7.91 -2.12
CA LEU A 147 -27.82 -7.35 -2.60
C LEU A 147 -27.40 -6.21 -1.68
N TYR A 148 -26.63 -6.55 -0.65
CA TYR A 148 -26.05 -5.61 0.30
C TYR A 148 -24.78 -6.13 0.96
N GLY A 149 -23.97 -5.20 1.48
CA GLY A 149 -22.70 -5.50 2.13
C GLY A 149 -21.53 -5.15 1.22
N THR A 150 -20.74 -4.15 1.62
CA THR A 150 -19.68 -3.56 0.81
C THR A 150 -18.65 -4.57 0.29
N TYR A 151 -18.30 -5.57 1.11
CA TYR A 151 -17.32 -6.60 0.75
C TYR A 151 -17.95 -7.92 0.32
N ARG A 152 -19.23 -7.92 -0.06
CA ARG A 152 -19.88 -9.08 -0.69
C ARG A 152 -19.67 -9.06 -2.20
N ARG A 153 -19.56 -10.26 -2.78
CA ARG A 153 -19.52 -10.47 -4.23
C ARG A 153 -20.79 -11.17 -4.67
N PHE A 154 -21.37 -10.70 -5.77
CA PHE A 154 -22.63 -11.24 -6.28
C PHE A 154 -22.46 -11.71 -7.72
N SER A 155 -23.06 -12.86 -8.03
CA SER A 155 -23.04 -13.46 -9.36
C SER A 155 -24.43 -13.94 -9.72
N PHE A 156 -24.96 -13.48 -10.85
CA PHE A 156 -26.32 -13.81 -11.29
C PHE A 156 -26.31 -14.36 -12.72
N ASP A 157 -27.02 -15.46 -12.95
CA ASP A 157 -27.36 -15.89 -14.30
C ASP A 157 -28.48 -15.00 -14.85
N ILE A 158 -28.13 -14.17 -15.83
CA ILE A 158 -29.03 -13.22 -16.49
C ILE A 158 -29.47 -13.66 -17.88
N THR A 159 -29.24 -14.92 -18.25
CA THR A 159 -29.54 -15.47 -19.58
C THR A 159 -31.00 -15.22 -19.99
N SER A 160 -31.94 -15.31 -19.06
CA SER A 160 -33.37 -15.07 -19.32
C SER A 160 -33.79 -13.60 -19.41
N PHE A 161 -32.87 -12.67 -19.12
CA PHE A 161 -33.10 -11.22 -19.11
C PHE A 161 -32.48 -10.52 -20.32
N VAL A 162 -31.41 -11.07 -20.87
CA VAL A 162 -30.63 -10.43 -21.94
C VAL A 162 -31.28 -10.53 -23.31
N THR A 163 -30.98 -9.55 -24.16
CA THR A 163 -31.25 -9.56 -25.60
C THR A 163 -29.98 -9.15 -26.36
N GLU A 164 -30.04 -8.87 -27.66
CA GLU A 164 -28.88 -8.33 -28.41
C GLU A 164 -28.47 -6.94 -27.92
N LYS A 165 -29.43 -6.11 -27.49
CA LYS A 165 -29.19 -4.76 -26.95
C LYS A 165 -29.73 -4.66 -25.55
N ASN A 166 -28.89 -4.26 -24.61
CA ASN A 166 -29.23 -4.35 -23.19
C ASN A 166 -29.07 -3.01 -22.51
N THR A 167 -29.99 -2.74 -21.58
CA THR A 167 -29.91 -1.61 -20.66
C THR A 167 -29.89 -2.13 -19.22
N LEU A 168 -28.80 -1.85 -18.52
CA LEU A 168 -28.60 -2.17 -17.11
C LEU A 168 -28.78 -0.89 -16.29
N ALA A 169 -29.57 -0.97 -15.22
CA ALA A 169 -29.68 0.09 -14.23
C ALA A 169 -29.50 -0.48 -12.82
N VAL A 170 -28.68 0.19 -12.02
CA VAL A 170 -28.36 -0.17 -10.64
C VAL A 170 -28.71 1.01 -9.76
N GLU A 171 -29.69 0.82 -8.88
CA GLU A 171 -30.05 1.81 -7.86
C GLU A 171 -29.22 1.54 -6.61
N VAL A 172 -28.36 2.46 -6.21
CA VAL A 172 -27.54 2.34 -5.01
C VAL A 172 -28.13 3.18 -3.86
N PHE A 173 -28.04 2.64 -2.65
CA PHE A 173 -28.47 3.31 -1.42
C PHE A 173 -27.30 3.48 -0.47
N ARG A 174 -27.28 4.63 0.20
CA ARG A 174 -26.29 4.99 1.20
C ARG A 174 -26.33 4.04 2.40
N GLY A 175 -25.16 3.62 2.87
CA GLY A 175 -25.01 2.89 4.14
C GLY A 175 -25.50 3.73 5.33
N GLN A 176 -26.08 3.06 6.31
CA GLN A 176 -26.62 3.67 7.53
C GLN A 176 -25.67 3.44 8.72
N ALA A 177 -25.94 4.15 9.83
CA ALA A 177 -25.24 3.89 11.09
C ALA A 177 -25.37 2.41 11.47
N GLY A 178 -24.22 1.77 11.71
CA GLY A 178 -24.10 0.36 12.01
C GLY A 178 -24.15 -0.57 10.80
N ASP A 179 -24.03 -0.06 9.58
CA ASP A 179 -23.72 -0.89 8.43
C ASP A 179 -22.19 -1.08 8.33
N PRO A 180 -21.69 -2.32 8.21
CA PRO A 180 -20.26 -2.60 8.05
C PRO A 180 -19.77 -2.18 6.65
N ASN A 181 -19.54 -0.89 6.49
CA ASN A 181 -19.08 -0.25 5.26
C ASN A 181 -17.57 0.08 5.33
N VAL A 182 -17.01 0.55 4.21
CA VAL A 182 -15.70 1.21 4.18
C VAL A 182 -15.71 2.34 5.20
N GLY A 183 -14.61 2.51 5.90
CA GLY A 183 -14.41 3.67 6.74
C GLY A 183 -12.96 3.86 7.12
N PHE A 184 -12.69 5.08 7.56
CA PHE A 184 -11.36 5.66 7.72
C PHE A 184 -11.03 5.91 9.21
N ALA A 185 -11.82 5.37 10.15
CA ALA A 185 -11.69 5.59 11.59
C ALA A 185 -11.51 7.09 11.92
N ASP A 186 -10.35 7.47 12.48
CA ASP A 186 -9.99 8.87 12.76
C ASP A 186 -9.02 9.48 11.75
N TRP A 187 -8.68 8.81 10.65
CA TRP A 187 -7.61 9.24 9.75
C TRP A 187 -7.98 10.51 8.95
N ASN A 188 -9.28 10.67 8.65
CA ASN A 188 -9.83 11.80 7.92
C ASN A 188 -11.33 11.97 8.21
N PRO A 189 -11.94 13.13 7.83
CA PRO A 189 -13.38 13.29 7.88
C PRO A 189 -14.11 12.21 7.07
N ARG A 190 -15.30 11.82 7.52
CA ARG A 190 -16.14 10.88 6.77
C ARG A 190 -16.57 11.47 5.41
N PRO A 191 -16.53 10.70 4.31
CA PRO A 191 -17.06 11.16 3.03
C PRO A 191 -18.56 11.46 3.14
N ALA A 192 -19.01 12.54 2.48
CA ALA A 192 -20.38 13.03 2.63
C ALA A 192 -21.44 12.02 2.18
N ASP A 193 -21.09 11.14 1.24
CA ASP A 193 -21.93 10.09 0.65
C ASP A 193 -21.72 8.70 1.29
N GLU A 194 -20.90 8.58 2.34
CA GLU A 194 -20.52 7.30 2.96
C GLU A 194 -20.01 6.27 1.93
N ASN A 195 -19.29 6.74 0.90
CA ASN A 195 -18.75 5.94 -0.20
C ASN A 195 -19.80 5.14 -0.99
N MET A 196 -21.07 5.58 -1.01
CA MET A 196 -22.09 4.88 -1.78
C MET A 196 -21.76 4.83 -3.29
N GLY A 197 -21.99 3.70 -3.94
CA GLY A 197 -21.70 3.51 -5.36
C GLY A 197 -21.28 2.08 -5.72
N ILE A 198 -20.90 1.90 -6.99
CA ILE A 198 -20.37 0.63 -7.50
C ILE A 198 -18.85 0.77 -7.49
N PHE A 199 -18.23 0.47 -6.34
CA PHE A 199 -16.82 0.77 -6.07
C PHE A 199 -15.84 -0.33 -6.54
N ARG A 200 -16.35 -1.40 -7.17
CA ARG A 200 -15.54 -2.43 -7.84
C ARG A 200 -16.15 -2.82 -9.19
N GLU A 201 -15.42 -3.67 -9.91
CA GLU A 201 -15.74 -4.03 -11.30
C GLU A 201 -17.11 -4.73 -11.43
N VAL A 202 -17.74 -4.50 -12.59
CA VAL A 202 -18.91 -5.25 -13.07
C VAL A 202 -18.51 -5.98 -14.34
N THR A 203 -18.64 -7.31 -14.34
CA THR A 203 -18.17 -8.16 -15.44
C THR A 203 -19.29 -9.05 -15.97
N LEU A 204 -19.43 -9.11 -17.28
CA LEU A 204 -20.27 -10.08 -17.98
C LEU A 204 -19.42 -11.25 -18.45
N LYS A 205 -19.90 -12.48 -18.23
CA LYS A 205 -19.29 -13.71 -18.74
C LYS A 205 -20.30 -14.46 -19.59
N ILE A 206 -19.99 -14.61 -20.88
CA ILE A 206 -20.68 -15.54 -21.77
C ILE A 206 -19.95 -16.87 -21.66
N THR A 207 -20.67 -17.94 -21.37
CA THR A 207 -20.12 -19.29 -21.17
C THR A 207 -21.03 -20.36 -21.76
N GLY A 208 -20.52 -21.57 -21.92
CA GLY A 208 -21.31 -22.73 -22.32
C GLY A 208 -22.05 -23.38 -21.15
N SER A 209 -22.10 -24.71 -21.16
CA SER A 209 -22.92 -25.52 -20.25
C SER A 209 -22.42 -25.60 -18.80
N ALA A 210 -21.21 -25.14 -18.51
CA ALA A 210 -20.64 -25.16 -17.17
C ALA A 210 -19.69 -23.97 -16.95
N LYS A 211 -19.54 -23.57 -15.68
CA LYS A 211 -18.60 -22.52 -15.27
C LYS A 211 -17.60 -23.02 -14.23
N LEU A 212 -16.44 -22.37 -14.21
CA LEU A 212 -15.43 -22.54 -13.16
C LEU A 212 -15.58 -21.43 -12.12
N ASN A 213 -15.60 -21.81 -10.85
CA ASN A 213 -15.65 -20.89 -9.72
C ASN A 213 -14.41 -21.09 -8.83
N ASN A 214 -13.90 -19.99 -8.28
CA ASN A 214 -12.93 -19.97 -7.18
C ASN A 214 -11.66 -20.80 -7.43
N THR A 215 -11.09 -20.75 -8.64
CA THR A 215 -9.83 -21.46 -8.93
C THR A 215 -8.71 -20.98 -7.99
N TYR A 216 -7.98 -21.93 -7.42
CA TYR A 216 -6.95 -21.67 -6.42
C TYR A 216 -5.71 -22.51 -6.72
N VAL A 217 -4.56 -21.83 -6.76
CA VAL A 217 -3.25 -22.49 -6.84
C VAL A 217 -2.50 -22.24 -5.55
N HIS A 218 -2.12 -23.32 -4.85
CA HIS A 218 -1.30 -23.21 -3.66
C HIS A 218 -0.13 -24.18 -3.65
N THR A 219 0.90 -23.82 -2.91
CA THR A 219 2.20 -24.48 -3.02
C THR A 219 2.78 -24.85 -1.66
N LYS A 220 3.48 -25.98 -1.63
CA LYS A 220 4.37 -26.37 -0.54
C LYS A 220 5.80 -26.37 -1.04
N VAL A 221 6.74 -25.80 -0.28
CA VAL A 221 8.15 -25.69 -0.66
C VAL A 221 8.99 -26.56 0.29
N ASN A 222 10.00 -27.25 -0.22
CA ASN A 222 11.03 -27.83 0.64
C ASN A 222 11.89 -26.70 1.23
N THR A 223 11.52 -26.20 2.41
CA THR A 223 12.16 -25.02 3.03
C THR A 223 13.60 -25.27 3.53
N GLN A 224 14.07 -26.51 3.52
CA GLN A 224 15.45 -26.86 3.90
C GLN A 224 16.43 -26.68 2.73
N THR A 225 16.03 -27.13 1.54
CA THR A 225 16.88 -27.18 0.34
C THR A 225 16.47 -26.16 -0.73
N LEU A 226 15.20 -25.74 -0.74
CA LEU A 226 14.58 -24.81 -1.69
C LEU A 226 14.54 -25.31 -3.15
N ASP A 227 14.79 -26.60 -3.38
CA ASP A 227 14.95 -27.20 -4.71
C ASP A 227 13.73 -28.02 -5.18
N GLU A 228 12.68 -28.13 -4.37
CA GLU A 228 11.45 -28.85 -4.70
C GLU A 228 10.23 -28.08 -4.21
N ALA A 229 9.16 -28.08 -5.01
CA ALA A 229 7.85 -27.59 -4.64
C ALA A 229 6.71 -28.46 -5.18
N TRP A 230 5.63 -28.57 -4.41
CA TRP A 230 4.40 -29.27 -4.81
C TRP A 230 3.30 -28.23 -5.01
N VAL A 231 2.72 -28.24 -6.21
CA VAL A 231 1.62 -27.36 -6.60
C VAL A 231 0.30 -28.15 -6.51
N THR A 232 -0.72 -27.54 -5.92
CA THR A 232 -2.09 -28.03 -5.94
C THR A 232 -2.95 -27.04 -6.71
N VAL A 233 -3.75 -27.54 -7.66
CA VAL A 233 -4.76 -26.76 -8.38
C VAL A 233 -6.14 -27.21 -7.91
N GLU A 234 -6.93 -26.28 -7.39
CA GLU A 234 -8.32 -26.52 -6.98
C GLU A 234 -9.26 -25.63 -7.78
N THR A 235 -10.45 -26.14 -8.14
CA THR A 235 -11.52 -25.34 -8.74
C THR A 235 -12.87 -25.99 -8.45
N GLU A 236 -13.94 -25.20 -8.39
CA GLU A 236 -15.30 -25.73 -8.42
C GLU A 236 -15.85 -25.67 -9.84
N VAL A 237 -16.37 -26.78 -10.34
CA VAL A 237 -17.05 -26.84 -11.63
C VAL A 237 -18.56 -26.93 -11.37
N GLU A 238 -19.31 -25.99 -11.94
CA GLU A 238 -20.77 -25.90 -11.80
C GLU A 238 -21.44 -26.14 -13.14
N ASN A 239 -22.31 -27.15 -13.22
CA ASN A 239 -23.17 -27.40 -14.38
C ASN A 239 -24.34 -26.41 -14.39
N LEU A 240 -24.50 -25.65 -15.46
CA LEU A 240 -25.54 -24.63 -15.61
C LEU A 240 -26.81 -25.17 -16.31
N THR A 241 -26.81 -26.44 -16.68
CA THR A 241 -27.89 -27.06 -17.46
C THR A 241 -28.71 -28.06 -16.66
N ASP A 242 -29.93 -28.32 -17.15
CA ASP A 242 -30.82 -29.36 -16.63
C ASP A 242 -30.48 -30.77 -17.15
N ALA A 243 -29.35 -30.93 -17.85
CA ALA A 243 -28.87 -32.20 -18.38
C ALA A 243 -27.50 -32.55 -17.77
N PRO A 244 -27.13 -33.85 -17.71
CA PRO A 244 -25.77 -34.23 -17.34
C PRO A 244 -24.74 -33.67 -18.33
N VAL A 245 -23.63 -33.15 -17.82
CA VAL A 245 -22.51 -32.62 -18.61
C VAL A 245 -21.27 -33.48 -18.37
N ASN A 246 -20.63 -33.90 -19.46
CA ASN A 246 -19.33 -34.57 -19.42
C ASN A 246 -18.31 -33.71 -20.16
N GLY A 247 -17.17 -33.48 -19.52
CA GLY A 247 -16.12 -32.63 -20.07
C GLY A 247 -14.76 -32.94 -19.48
N GLU A 248 -13.81 -32.06 -19.74
CA GLU A 248 -12.45 -32.16 -19.24
C GLU A 248 -11.90 -30.80 -18.81
N LEU A 249 -11.17 -30.79 -17.71
CA LEU A 249 -10.33 -29.67 -17.31
C LEU A 249 -8.99 -29.80 -18.02
N LYS A 250 -8.59 -28.79 -18.81
CA LYS A 250 -7.27 -28.66 -19.40
C LYS A 250 -6.53 -27.50 -18.73
N GLY A 251 -5.44 -27.80 -18.04
CA GLY A 251 -4.60 -26.80 -17.38
C GLY A 251 -3.25 -26.67 -18.05
N LYS A 252 -2.71 -25.45 -18.09
CA LYS A 252 -1.36 -25.15 -18.57
C LYS A 252 -0.65 -24.22 -17.59
N ILE A 253 0.54 -24.63 -17.15
CA ILE A 253 1.45 -23.82 -16.34
C ILE A 253 2.81 -23.84 -17.04
N GLU A 254 3.14 -22.77 -17.76
CA GLU A 254 4.32 -22.70 -18.62
C GLU A 254 4.42 -23.91 -19.59
N SER A 255 5.36 -24.83 -19.35
CA SER A 255 5.59 -26.06 -20.10
C SER A 255 4.81 -27.27 -19.59
N ILE A 256 4.23 -27.19 -18.39
CA ILE A 256 3.38 -28.22 -17.80
C ILE A 256 2.01 -28.11 -18.44
N SER A 257 1.45 -29.23 -18.89
CA SER A 257 0.08 -29.30 -19.41
C SER A 257 -0.58 -30.59 -18.93
N PHE A 258 -1.84 -30.50 -18.52
CA PHE A 258 -2.58 -31.65 -18.00
C PHE A 258 -4.03 -31.63 -18.44
N THR A 259 -4.67 -32.80 -18.37
CA THR A 259 -6.08 -32.98 -18.69
C THR A 259 -6.72 -33.89 -17.65
N TYR A 260 -7.90 -33.52 -17.13
CA TYR A 260 -8.61 -34.28 -16.12
C TYR A 260 -10.11 -34.40 -16.47
N PRO A 261 -10.67 -35.62 -16.58
CA PRO A 261 -12.08 -35.79 -16.94
C PRO A 261 -13.01 -35.41 -15.78
N VAL A 262 -14.12 -34.75 -16.11
CA VAL A 262 -15.16 -34.33 -15.15
C VAL A 262 -16.53 -34.73 -15.68
N SER A 263 -17.36 -35.27 -14.79
CA SER A 263 -18.76 -35.59 -15.04
C SER A 263 -19.62 -34.95 -13.96
N LEU A 264 -20.68 -34.26 -14.39
CA LEU A 264 -21.57 -33.47 -13.56
C LEU A 264 -23.02 -33.86 -13.81
N GLN A 265 -23.78 -34.05 -12.74
CA GLN A 265 -25.24 -34.13 -12.77
C GLN A 265 -25.84 -32.75 -13.08
N PRO A 266 -27.12 -32.69 -13.52
CA PRO A 266 -27.82 -31.42 -13.69
C PRO A 266 -27.69 -30.53 -12.46
N ASN A 267 -27.29 -29.26 -12.66
CA ASN A 267 -27.13 -28.27 -11.60
C ASN A 267 -26.11 -28.65 -10.49
N GLU A 268 -25.24 -29.64 -10.70
CA GLU A 268 -24.22 -30.05 -9.73
C GLU A 268 -23.08 -29.04 -9.65
N LYS A 269 -22.66 -28.73 -8.42
CA LYS A 269 -21.38 -28.08 -8.10
C LYS A 269 -20.41 -29.11 -7.55
N LYS A 270 -19.21 -29.18 -8.12
CA LYS A 270 -18.21 -30.18 -7.74
C LYS A 270 -16.84 -29.57 -7.60
N LYS A 271 -16.26 -29.66 -6.39
CA LYS A 271 -14.87 -29.30 -6.12
C LYS A 271 -13.93 -30.36 -6.71
N ILE A 272 -12.99 -29.94 -7.53
CA ILE A 272 -11.92 -30.76 -8.10
C ILE A 272 -10.59 -30.29 -7.49
N VAL A 273 -9.77 -31.25 -7.05
CA VAL A 273 -8.44 -31.01 -6.46
C VAL A 273 -7.42 -31.86 -7.22
N LEU A 274 -6.44 -31.20 -7.84
CA LEU A 274 -5.38 -31.84 -8.62
C LEU A 274 -4.03 -31.60 -7.92
N THR A 275 -3.43 -32.68 -7.44
CA THR A 275 -2.11 -32.69 -6.81
C THR A 275 -1.10 -33.44 -7.69
N SER A 276 0.14 -33.57 -7.23
CA SER A 276 1.15 -34.42 -7.87
C SER A 276 0.77 -35.92 -7.95
N GLU A 277 -0.25 -36.37 -7.21
CA GLU A 277 -0.78 -37.73 -7.33
C GLU A 277 -1.59 -37.92 -8.62
N GLN A 278 -2.39 -36.93 -9.00
CA GLN A 278 -3.19 -36.94 -10.22
C GLN A 278 -2.37 -36.47 -11.42
N VAL A 279 -1.51 -35.46 -11.23
CA VAL A 279 -0.69 -34.83 -12.27
C VAL A 279 0.75 -34.73 -11.80
N LYS A 280 1.58 -35.72 -12.14
CA LYS A 280 2.97 -35.86 -11.64
C LYS A 280 3.82 -34.60 -11.81
N ASP A 281 3.63 -33.86 -12.90
CA ASP A 281 4.40 -32.66 -13.23
C ASP A 281 4.07 -31.45 -12.34
N LEU A 282 3.02 -31.52 -11.51
CA LEU A 282 2.78 -30.55 -10.42
C LEU A 282 3.77 -30.68 -9.26
N HIS A 283 4.65 -31.70 -9.27
CA HIS A 283 5.86 -31.71 -8.47
C HIS A 283 7.00 -31.06 -9.27
N ILE A 284 7.28 -29.79 -8.95
CA ILE A 284 8.26 -28.97 -9.65
C ILE A 284 9.62 -29.09 -8.97
N LYS A 285 10.63 -29.50 -9.73
CA LYS A 285 12.03 -29.49 -9.31
C LYS A 285 12.70 -28.19 -9.74
N GLN A 286 13.56 -27.65 -8.88
CA GLN A 286 14.22 -26.36 -9.05
C GLN A 286 13.22 -25.23 -9.37
N PRO A 287 12.19 -25.02 -8.52
CA PRO A 287 11.20 -23.98 -8.77
C PRO A 287 11.84 -22.59 -8.72
N ARG A 288 11.31 -21.65 -9.51
CA ARG A 288 11.60 -20.23 -9.35
C ARG A 288 10.74 -19.72 -8.20
N LEU A 289 11.35 -19.50 -7.04
CA LEU A 289 10.61 -19.11 -5.84
C LEU A 289 10.25 -17.63 -5.85
N TRP A 290 9.06 -17.30 -5.36
CA TRP A 290 8.68 -15.93 -5.08
C TRP A 290 9.32 -15.46 -3.76
N TRP A 291 10.00 -14.31 -3.80
CA TRP A 291 10.62 -13.65 -2.66
C TRP A 291 10.19 -12.19 -2.56
N CYS A 292 10.17 -11.67 -1.34
CA CYS A 292 9.95 -10.25 -1.12
C CYS A 292 11.21 -9.40 -1.37
N ASN A 293 11.01 -8.09 -1.40
CA ASN A 293 12.02 -7.06 -1.63
C ASN A 293 13.19 -7.26 -0.66
N ASN A 294 14.41 -7.14 -1.19
CA ASN A 294 15.69 -7.41 -0.50
C ASN A 294 15.99 -8.88 -0.15
N MET A 295 15.11 -9.84 -0.46
CA MET A 295 15.37 -11.28 -0.25
C MET A 295 15.56 -12.09 -1.53
N GLY A 296 15.06 -11.62 -2.67
CA GLY A 296 15.21 -12.32 -3.95
C GLY A 296 14.27 -11.78 -5.03
N ASN A 297 14.08 -12.56 -6.09
CA ASN A 297 13.15 -12.21 -7.17
C ASN A 297 11.71 -12.60 -6.82
N PRO A 298 10.71 -11.76 -7.14
CA PRO A 298 9.30 -12.10 -7.01
C PRO A 298 8.82 -12.91 -8.23
N GLU A 299 9.25 -14.15 -8.34
CA GLU A 299 8.92 -15.02 -9.48
C GLU A 299 7.43 -15.39 -9.50
N LEU A 300 6.79 -15.20 -10.67
CA LEU A 300 5.37 -15.48 -10.90
C LEU A 300 5.20 -16.52 -12.00
N TYR A 301 4.10 -17.26 -11.90
CA TYR A 301 3.64 -18.28 -12.84
C TYR A 301 2.20 -17.99 -13.22
N ASP A 302 1.80 -18.40 -14.41
CA ASP A 302 0.41 -18.32 -14.87
C ASP A 302 -0.17 -19.71 -15.08
N LEU A 303 -1.33 -19.96 -14.48
CA LEU A 303 -2.22 -21.08 -14.79
C LEU A 303 -3.32 -20.58 -15.74
N GLU A 304 -3.41 -21.19 -16.91
CA GLU A 304 -4.61 -21.13 -17.75
C GLU A 304 -5.39 -22.44 -17.57
N LEU A 305 -6.63 -22.35 -17.06
CA LEU A 305 -7.50 -23.49 -16.81
C LEU A 305 -8.77 -23.40 -17.65
N ASN A 306 -8.94 -24.36 -18.54
CA ASN A 306 -10.07 -24.42 -19.46
C ASN A 306 -10.98 -25.60 -19.11
N PHE A 307 -12.30 -25.40 -19.13
CA PHE A 307 -13.28 -26.49 -19.13
C PHE A 307 -13.83 -26.71 -20.52
N LEU A 308 -13.75 -27.95 -21.01
CA LEU A 308 -14.14 -28.31 -22.37
C LEU A 308 -15.28 -29.32 -22.40
N THR A 309 -16.21 -29.13 -23.33
CA THR A 309 -17.22 -30.12 -23.72
C THR A 309 -17.20 -30.27 -25.23
N ASP A 310 -17.26 -31.50 -25.76
CA ASP A 310 -17.26 -31.78 -27.22
C ASP A 310 -16.10 -31.11 -28.01
N ASN A 311 -14.95 -30.90 -27.35
CA ASN A 311 -13.76 -30.19 -27.86
C ASN A 311 -13.94 -28.67 -28.09
N ALA A 312 -14.94 -28.04 -27.47
CA ALA A 312 -15.09 -26.59 -27.39
C ALA A 312 -14.76 -26.12 -25.96
N VAL A 313 -14.09 -24.98 -25.83
CA VAL A 313 -13.82 -24.34 -24.54
C VAL A 313 -15.08 -23.62 -24.10
N THR A 314 -15.69 -24.08 -23.01
CA THR A 314 -16.95 -23.53 -22.48
C THR A 314 -16.71 -22.48 -21.40
N TYR A 315 -15.59 -22.59 -20.66
CA TYR A 315 -15.17 -21.60 -19.66
C TYR A 315 -13.64 -21.58 -19.57
N THR A 316 -13.06 -20.39 -19.36
CA THR A 316 -11.64 -20.18 -19.09
C THR A 316 -11.48 -19.41 -17.80
N ASP A 317 -10.58 -19.89 -16.93
CA ASP A 317 -10.08 -19.15 -15.79
C ASP A 317 -8.56 -18.96 -15.91
N SER A 318 -8.05 -17.85 -15.40
CA SER A 318 -6.63 -17.51 -15.46
C SER A 318 -6.16 -17.02 -14.11
N VAL A 319 -5.12 -17.67 -13.58
CA VAL A 319 -4.60 -17.40 -12.24
C VAL A 319 -3.11 -17.17 -12.32
N THR A 320 -2.66 -15.97 -11.97
CA THR A 320 -1.25 -15.71 -11.66
C THR A 320 -0.99 -16.08 -10.21
N PHE A 321 0.11 -16.79 -9.95
CA PHE A 321 0.50 -17.23 -8.60
C PHE A 321 2.03 -17.24 -8.44
N GLY A 322 2.51 -17.26 -7.20
CA GLY A 322 3.92 -17.43 -6.87
C GLY A 322 4.16 -18.72 -6.08
N ILE A 323 5.26 -19.43 -6.39
CA ILE A 323 5.67 -20.59 -5.60
C ILE A 323 6.39 -20.10 -4.35
N ARG A 324 5.72 -20.17 -3.19
CA ARG A 324 6.29 -19.79 -1.90
C ARG A 324 5.57 -20.46 -0.73
N GLN A 325 6.25 -20.54 0.40
CA GLN A 325 5.67 -21.01 1.67
C GLN A 325 5.74 -19.91 2.71
N ILE A 326 4.61 -19.63 3.37
CA ILE A 326 4.52 -18.70 4.51
C ILE A 326 4.20 -19.49 5.77
N GLU A 327 4.92 -19.19 6.83
CA GLU A 327 4.72 -19.73 8.17
C GLU A 327 4.85 -18.60 9.18
N ASP A 328 4.04 -18.60 10.23
CA ASP A 328 4.29 -17.79 11.41
C ASP A 328 5.23 -18.53 12.39
N PHE A 329 5.79 -17.77 13.32
CA PHE A 329 6.46 -18.32 14.50
C PHE A 329 6.24 -17.39 15.68
N PHE A 330 6.41 -17.93 16.88
CA PHE A 330 6.46 -17.16 18.11
C PHE A 330 7.88 -17.22 18.68
N ASP A 331 8.42 -16.09 19.13
CA ASP A 331 9.70 -16.05 19.84
C ASP A 331 9.54 -16.53 21.30
N GLY A 332 10.62 -16.47 22.09
CA GLY A 332 10.62 -16.90 23.49
C GLY A 332 9.74 -16.05 24.42
N ASP A 333 9.24 -14.91 23.95
CA ASP A 333 8.38 -13.97 24.66
C ASP A 333 6.95 -13.93 24.07
N ASP A 334 6.55 -14.98 23.33
CA ASP A 334 5.26 -15.10 22.63
C ASP A 334 4.99 -13.97 21.61
N ARG A 335 6.03 -13.39 21.01
CA ARG A 335 5.89 -12.40 19.94
C ARG A 335 5.87 -13.07 18.57
N ARG A 336 4.88 -12.72 17.75
CA ARG A 336 4.66 -13.29 16.42
C ARG A 336 5.66 -12.72 15.42
N GLY A 337 6.22 -13.57 14.56
CA GLY A 337 6.95 -13.18 13.36
C GLY A 337 6.59 -14.09 12.18
N ILE A 338 7.13 -13.77 11.01
CA ILE A 338 6.84 -14.47 9.75
C ILE A 338 8.12 -15.08 9.17
N LYS A 339 7.98 -16.27 8.58
CA LYS A 339 8.97 -16.91 7.72
C LYS A 339 8.45 -16.98 6.30
N LEU A 340 9.29 -16.60 5.35
CA LEU A 340 9.10 -16.80 3.92
C LEU A 340 10.09 -17.84 3.43
N ASN A 341 9.60 -18.95 2.88
CA ASN A 341 10.39 -20.09 2.41
C ASN A 341 11.37 -20.59 3.48
N GLY A 342 10.92 -20.64 4.75
CA GLY A 342 11.72 -21.06 5.91
C GLY A 342 12.68 -20.01 6.48
N LYS A 343 12.74 -18.80 5.91
CA LYS A 343 13.65 -17.72 6.34
C LYS A 343 12.86 -16.66 7.09
N LYS A 344 13.33 -16.27 8.29
CA LYS A 344 12.71 -15.19 9.08
C LYS A 344 12.78 -13.87 8.31
N VAL A 345 11.71 -13.08 8.38
CA VAL A 345 11.62 -11.78 7.73
C VAL A 345 11.35 -10.72 8.80
N LEU A 346 12.18 -9.68 8.87
CA LEU A 346 11.82 -8.47 9.59
C LEU A 346 10.86 -7.67 8.69
N LEU A 347 9.61 -7.54 9.12
CA LEU A 347 8.59 -6.83 8.36
C LEU A 347 8.80 -5.31 8.50
N LYS A 348 9.00 -4.62 7.38
CA LYS A 348 9.18 -3.17 7.30
C LYS A 348 8.06 -2.61 6.44
N SER A 349 7.13 -1.90 7.08
CA SER A 349 5.83 -1.61 6.47
C SER A 349 5.27 -0.25 6.87
N ALA A 350 4.17 0.10 6.22
CA ALA A 350 3.32 1.23 6.54
C ALA A 350 1.85 0.91 6.19
N GLY A 351 0.89 1.54 6.86
CA GLY A 351 -0.55 1.36 6.63
C GLY A 351 -1.03 2.06 5.36
N TRP A 352 -1.78 1.37 4.50
CA TRP A 352 -2.36 1.91 3.26
C TRP A 352 -3.79 2.41 3.47
N THR A 353 -4.12 3.52 2.80
CA THR A 353 -5.50 3.96 2.56
C THR A 353 -5.73 4.29 1.10
N ASP A 354 -6.93 4.02 0.58
CA ASP A 354 -7.37 4.55 -0.71
C ASP A 354 -7.74 6.04 -0.58
N ASP A 355 -7.84 6.76 -1.71
CA ASP A 355 -8.48 8.09 -1.79
C ASP A 355 -9.85 8.07 -1.10
N ILE A 356 -10.22 9.17 -0.44
CA ILE A 356 -11.48 9.28 0.32
C ILE A 356 -12.74 8.99 -0.51
N PHE A 357 -12.68 9.15 -1.84
CA PHE A 357 -13.76 8.82 -2.76
C PHE A 357 -13.53 7.52 -3.55
N LEU A 358 -12.51 6.73 -3.18
CA LEU A 358 -12.12 5.44 -3.77
C LEU A 358 -11.77 5.54 -5.27
N ARG A 359 -10.97 6.55 -5.63
CA ARG A 359 -10.64 6.89 -7.03
C ARG A 359 -9.23 6.51 -7.49
N ASP A 360 -8.47 5.77 -6.69
CA ASP A 360 -7.15 5.33 -7.12
C ASP A 360 -7.24 4.50 -8.42
N THR A 361 -6.34 4.80 -9.35
CA THR A 361 -6.24 4.14 -10.65
C THR A 361 -5.10 3.13 -10.65
N PRO A 362 -5.02 2.22 -11.63
CA PRO A 362 -3.86 1.33 -11.75
C PRO A 362 -2.51 2.07 -11.76
N GLU A 363 -2.45 3.24 -12.39
CA GLU A 363 -1.25 4.07 -12.47
C GLU A 363 -0.91 4.70 -11.11
N THR A 364 -1.90 5.23 -10.36
CA THR A 364 -1.63 5.79 -9.03
C THR A 364 -1.28 4.70 -8.01
N ASN A 365 -1.86 3.50 -8.13
CA ASN A 365 -1.47 2.34 -7.34
C ASN A 365 -0.04 1.90 -7.63
N GLU A 366 0.36 1.80 -8.91
CA GLU A 366 1.72 1.39 -9.28
C GLU A 366 2.77 2.40 -8.79
N LEU A 367 2.50 3.71 -8.89
CA LEU A 367 3.36 4.74 -8.33
C LEU A 367 3.57 4.56 -6.81
N GLN A 368 2.49 4.37 -6.07
CA GLN A 368 2.55 4.22 -4.62
C GLN A 368 3.27 2.93 -4.19
N VAL A 369 3.08 1.83 -4.92
CA VAL A 369 3.84 0.58 -4.72
C VAL A 369 5.32 0.76 -5.04
N GLN A 370 5.66 1.50 -6.11
CA GLN A 370 7.04 1.84 -6.43
C GLN A 370 7.70 2.66 -5.32
N TYR A 371 6.97 3.57 -4.68
CA TYR A 371 7.42 4.31 -3.50
C TYR A 371 7.70 3.41 -2.29
N VAL A 372 6.86 2.41 -2.02
CA VAL A 372 7.14 1.43 -0.95
C VAL A 372 8.46 0.71 -1.22
N LYS A 373 8.67 0.27 -2.46
CA LYS A 373 9.93 -0.39 -2.86
C LYS A 373 11.14 0.54 -2.80
N ASP A 374 11.02 1.77 -3.26
CA ASP A 374 12.09 2.77 -3.26
C ASP A 374 12.50 3.19 -1.84
N MET A 375 11.56 3.11 -0.88
CA MET A 375 11.84 3.26 0.56
C MET A 375 12.46 2.01 1.21
N ASN A 376 12.80 0.97 0.44
CA ASN A 376 13.33 -0.30 0.92
C ASN A 376 12.43 -1.03 1.93
N MET A 377 11.12 -0.74 1.92
CA MET A 377 10.13 -1.52 2.65
C MET A 377 9.85 -2.83 1.91
N ASN A 378 9.28 -3.79 2.63
CA ASN A 378 8.99 -5.12 2.11
C ASN A 378 7.54 -5.56 2.34
N MET A 379 6.70 -4.73 2.97
CA MET A 379 5.31 -5.06 3.24
C MET A 379 4.40 -3.82 3.22
N ILE A 380 3.13 -4.00 2.88
CA ILE A 380 2.04 -3.02 3.08
C ILE A 380 0.98 -3.65 4.02
N ARG A 381 0.48 -2.89 5.00
CA ARG A 381 -0.69 -3.27 5.81
C ARG A 381 -1.95 -2.61 5.26
N PHE A 382 -3.00 -3.40 5.09
CA PHE A 382 -4.31 -2.96 4.63
C PHE A 382 -5.33 -3.16 5.75
N GLU A 383 -5.72 -2.06 6.40
CA GLU A 383 -6.74 -2.07 7.45
C GLU A 383 -8.06 -1.53 6.86
N ASN A 384 -9.09 -2.37 6.67
CA ASN A 384 -10.32 -2.12 5.88
C ASN A 384 -10.15 -1.99 4.36
N PHE A 385 -8.99 -1.61 3.84
CA PHE A 385 -8.83 -1.32 2.42
C PHE A 385 -8.48 -2.58 1.65
N TRP A 386 -9.50 -3.36 1.29
CA TRP A 386 -9.38 -4.54 0.44
C TRP A 386 -9.22 -4.17 -1.04
N GLY A 387 -9.01 -2.90 -1.38
CA GLY A 387 -8.84 -2.37 -2.73
C GLY A 387 -10.13 -2.23 -3.55
N THR A 388 -10.14 -1.28 -4.48
CA THR A 388 -11.19 -1.07 -5.51
C THR A 388 -11.07 -2.04 -6.69
N SER A 389 -9.97 -2.80 -6.75
CA SER A 389 -9.70 -3.92 -7.65
C SER A 389 -8.56 -4.78 -7.06
N GLN A 390 -8.23 -5.90 -7.71
CA GLN A 390 -7.05 -6.71 -7.32
C GLN A 390 -5.72 -6.05 -7.67
N ASN A 391 -5.72 -4.96 -8.45
CA ASN A 391 -4.52 -4.36 -9.02
C ASN A 391 -3.43 -4.03 -7.97
N ILE A 392 -3.81 -3.55 -6.79
CA ILE A 392 -2.83 -3.24 -5.74
C ILE A 392 -2.09 -4.50 -5.25
N TYR A 393 -2.75 -5.66 -5.25
CA TYR A 393 -2.15 -6.94 -4.88
C TYR A 393 -1.35 -7.55 -6.03
N ASP A 394 -1.81 -7.42 -7.28
CA ASP A 394 -1.02 -7.75 -8.47
C ASP A 394 0.31 -7.00 -8.48
N LEU A 395 0.28 -5.72 -8.09
CA LEU A 395 1.47 -4.89 -7.96
C LEU A 395 2.34 -5.33 -6.79
N CYS A 396 1.76 -5.68 -5.64
CA CYS A 396 2.52 -6.26 -4.53
C CYS A 396 3.24 -7.57 -4.96
N ASP A 397 2.54 -8.44 -5.69
CA ASP A 397 3.11 -9.67 -6.24
C ASP A 397 4.27 -9.37 -7.18
N LYS A 398 4.06 -8.48 -8.17
CA LYS A 398 5.05 -8.09 -9.19
C LYS A 398 6.29 -7.43 -8.58
N TYR A 399 6.11 -6.56 -7.59
CA TYR A 399 7.20 -5.78 -7.00
C TYR A 399 7.91 -6.49 -5.85
N GLY A 400 7.36 -7.62 -5.38
CA GLY A 400 7.89 -8.39 -4.25
C GLY A 400 7.57 -7.73 -2.91
N LEU A 401 6.37 -7.19 -2.73
CA LEU A 401 5.93 -6.61 -1.47
C LEU A 401 4.94 -7.58 -0.81
N LEU A 402 5.14 -7.85 0.47
CA LEU A 402 4.20 -8.62 1.27
C LEU A 402 2.95 -7.77 1.55
N ALA A 403 1.81 -8.40 1.77
CA ALA A 403 0.56 -7.75 2.11
C ALA A 403 -0.05 -8.40 3.35
N LEU A 404 -0.39 -7.59 4.34
CA LEU A 404 -1.17 -8.03 5.50
C LEU A 404 -2.54 -7.38 5.42
N VAL A 405 -3.58 -8.19 5.19
CA VAL A 405 -4.92 -7.71 4.82
C VAL A 405 -5.93 -8.05 5.91
N GLY A 406 -6.77 -7.08 6.27
CA GLY A 406 -7.68 -7.22 7.39
C GLY A 406 -8.83 -6.21 7.43
N TRP A 407 -9.73 -6.44 8.39
CA TRP A 407 -10.77 -5.46 8.72
C TRP A 407 -10.18 -4.28 9.50
N SER A 408 -10.97 -3.23 9.69
CA SER A 408 -10.58 -2.06 10.47
C SER A 408 -11.33 -1.90 11.77
N CYS A 409 -10.67 -1.21 12.70
CA CYS A 409 -11.26 -0.67 13.92
C CYS A 409 -12.50 0.22 13.67
N GLN A 410 -12.77 0.64 12.42
CA GLN A 410 -14.03 1.28 12.01
C GLN A 410 -15.28 0.54 12.51
N TRP A 411 -15.22 -0.80 12.63
CA TRP A 411 -16.33 -1.65 13.09
C TRP A 411 -16.22 -2.07 14.56
N GLU A 412 -15.26 -1.50 15.30
CA GLU A 412 -14.92 -1.89 16.67
C GLU A 412 -15.23 -0.79 17.69
N TRP A 413 -15.48 0.44 17.22
CA TRP A 413 -15.76 1.60 18.07
C TRP A 413 -17.13 2.22 17.78
N GLU A 414 -17.92 2.49 18.82
CA GLU A 414 -19.27 3.05 18.72
C GLU A 414 -19.28 4.42 18.01
N ALA A 415 -18.25 5.25 18.25
CA ALA A 415 -18.11 6.56 17.62
C ALA A 415 -17.99 6.51 16.08
N TYR A 416 -17.48 5.39 15.55
CA TYR A 416 -17.27 5.19 14.11
C TYR A 416 -18.36 4.31 13.51
N TYR A 417 -18.73 3.23 14.18
CA TYR A 417 -19.72 2.29 13.68
C TYR A 417 -21.15 2.81 13.85
N GLY A 418 -21.45 3.51 14.95
CA GLY A 418 -22.78 4.08 15.23
C GLY A 418 -23.75 3.11 15.91
N LYS A 419 -23.26 1.99 16.47
CA LYS A 419 -24.00 1.05 17.32
C LYS A 419 -23.16 0.69 18.56
N PRO A 420 -23.78 0.20 19.65
CA PRO A 420 -23.06 -0.25 20.84
C PRO A 420 -22.04 -1.35 20.52
N CYS A 421 -20.90 -1.33 21.22
CA CYS A 421 -19.80 -2.26 21.01
C CYS A 421 -19.35 -2.88 22.34
N ASP A 422 -18.78 -4.08 22.25
CA ASP A 422 -18.12 -4.77 23.36
C ASP A 422 -16.64 -4.37 23.43
N GLU A 423 -16.11 -4.21 24.64
CA GLU A 423 -14.72 -3.77 24.88
C GLU A 423 -13.66 -4.78 24.41
N THR A 424 -14.04 -6.04 24.19
CA THR A 424 -13.16 -7.11 23.71
C THR A 424 -13.49 -7.49 22.26
N TYR A 425 -14.77 -7.46 21.89
CA TYR A 425 -15.26 -8.03 20.63
C TYR A 425 -15.71 -7.02 19.56
N GLY A 426 -15.64 -5.72 19.85
CA GLY A 426 -16.10 -4.69 18.91
C GLY A 426 -17.62 -4.70 18.73
N CYS A 427 -18.11 -4.28 17.55
CA CYS A 427 -19.53 -3.98 17.38
C CYS A 427 -20.33 -5.05 16.61
N ILE A 428 -19.67 -6.04 15.99
CA ILE A 428 -20.32 -7.12 15.22
C ILE A 428 -20.73 -8.24 16.19
N LEU A 429 -21.92 -8.11 16.78
CA LEU A 429 -22.34 -8.94 17.92
C LEU A 429 -23.58 -9.79 17.66
N ASN A 430 -24.46 -9.39 16.75
CA ASN A 430 -25.71 -10.12 16.49
C ASN A 430 -25.57 -11.10 15.32
N ASP A 431 -26.42 -12.13 15.31
CA ASP A 431 -26.33 -13.25 14.38
C ASP A 431 -26.38 -12.84 12.89
N GLN A 432 -27.21 -11.85 12.53
CA GLN A 432 -27.32 -11.40 11.15
C GLN A 432 -26.06 -10.70 10.66
N GLU A 433 -25.48 -9.83 11.50
CA GLU A 433 -24.22 -9.14 11.18
C GLU A 433 -23.05 -10.12 11.15
N ILE A 434 -23.01 -11.08 12.09
CA ILE A 434 -22.02 -12.15 12.12
C ILE A 434 -22.06 -12.98 10.83
N ASP A 435 -23.24 -13.39 10.38
CA ASP A 435 -23.39 -14.17 9.15
C ASP A 435 -22.97 -13.35 7.92
N LEU A 436 -23.41 -12.09 7.83
CA LEU A 436 -23.01 -11.19 6.74
C LEU A 436 -21.49 -11.02 6.66
N ILE A 437 -20.84 -10.76 7.80
CA ILE A 437 -19.41 -10.46 7.84
C ILE A 437 -18.56 -11.73 7.67
N ALA A 438 -19.02 -12.89 8.14
CA ALA A 438 -18.42 -14.16 7.80
C ALA A 438 -18.45 -14.43 6.29
N GLU A 439 -19.57 -14.15 5.63
CA GLU A 439 -19.70 -14.29 4.18
C GLU A 439 -18.86 -13.24 3.42
N SER A 440 -18.79 -12.00 3.89
CA SER A 440 -17.88 -10.98 3.34
C SER A 440 -16.41 -11.41 3.43
N PHE A 441 -15.98 -11.96 4.57
CA PHE A 441 -14.62 -12.48 4.72
C PHE A 441 -14.35 -13.63 3.77
N ALA A 442 -15.29 -14.56 3.62
CA ALA A 442 -15.18 -15.63 2.65
C ALA A 442 -15.01 -15.10 1.22
N ASP A 443 -15.87 -14.15 0.81
CA ASP A 443 -15.80 -13.53 -0.52
C ASP A 443 -14.45 -12.85 -0.77
N GLN A 444 -13.91 -12.13 0.21
CA GLN A 444 -12.63 -11.45 0.08
C GLN A 444 -11.43 -12.42 0.03
N VAL A 445 -11.43 -13.47 0.86
CA VAL A 445 -10.37 -14.48 0.82
C VAL A 445 -10.40 -15.24 -0.51
N LEU A 446 -11.58 -15.66 -0.99
CA LEU A 446 -11.70 -16.34 -2.29
C LEU A 446 -11.23 -15.45 -3.44
N TRP A 447 -11.51 -14.15 -3.36
CA TRP A 447 -11.08 -13.17 -4.35
C TRP A 447 -9.55 -13.00 -4.37
N LEU A 448 -8.88 -12.99 -3.21
CA LEU A 448 -7.47 -12.60 -3.11
C LEU A 448 -6.47 -13.75 -2.85
N ARG A 449 -6.92 -14.97 -2.51
CA ARG A 449 -6.03 -16.06 -2.03
C ARG A 449 -4.96 -16.54 -3.02
N ASN A 450 -5.02 -16.16 -4.30
CA ASN A 450 -3.99 -16.50 -5.29
C ASN A 450 -2.76 -15.58 -5.22
N HIS A 451 -2.85 -14.40 -4.59
CA HIS A 451 -1.73 -13.46 -4.51
C HIS A 451 -0.62 -13.97 -3.57
N PRO A 452 0.60 -14.31 -4.07
CA PRO A 452 1.71 -14.72 -3.21
C PRO A 452 2.12 -13.64 -2.19
N SER A 453 1.89 -12.37 -2.47
CA SER A 453 2.16 -11.25 -1.56
C SER A 453 1.43 -11.35 -0.23
N ILE A 454 0.18 -11.85 -0.21
CA ILE A 454 -0.62 -11.88 1.03
C ILE A 454 -0.04 -12.89 2.02
N ILE A 455 0.36 -12.45 3.21
CA ILE A 455 1.05 -13.30 4.19
C ILE A 455 0.19 -13.76 5.36
N GLY A 456 -1.04 -13.29 5.47
CA GLY A 456 -1.91 -13.60 6.60
C GLY A 456 -3.23 -12.83 6.50
N TRP A 457 -4.23 -13.36 7.19
CA TRP A 457 -5.56 -12.76 7.28
C TRP A 457 -5.76 -12.20 8.69
N MET A 458 -6.06 -10.89 8.78
CA MET A 458 -6.21 -10.17 10.04
C MET A 458 -7.66 -9.66 10.22
N PRO A 459 -8.62 -10.49 10.59
CA PRO A 459 -10.03 -10.08 10.63
C PRO A 459 -10.43 -9.33 11.92
N GLY A 460 -9.47 -8.85 12.71
CA GLY A 460 -9.68 -7.87 13.78
C GLY A 460 -8.52 -6.88 13.83
N SER A 461 -8.76 -5.68 14.37
CA SER A 461 -7.74 -4.63 14.50
C SER A 461 -7.40 -4.39 15.99
N ASP A 462 -8.15 -3.54 16.69
CA ASP A 462 -7.96 -3.22 18.10
C ASP A 462 -8.55 -4.32 19.00
N MET A 463 -9.63 -4.92 18.50
CA MET A 463 -10.47 -5.90 19.17
C MET A 463 -10.41 -7.27 18.46
N LEU A 464 -10.89 -8.31 19.14
CA LEU A 464 -11.03 -9.63 18.55
C LEU A 464 -12.40 -9.75 17.86
N PRO A 465 -12.56 -10.59 16.83
CA PRO A 465 -13.90 -10.99 16.41
C PRO A 465 -14.62 -11.70 17.56
N ALA A 466 -15.94 -11.52 17.68
CA ALA A 466 -16.74 -12.27 18.63
C ALA A 466 -16.56 -13.79 18.42
N PRO A 467 -16.62 -14.65 19.46
CA PRO A 467 -16.28 -16.07 19.34
C PRO A 467 -17.03 -16.82 18.23
N LYS A 468 -18.32 -16.53 18.05
CA LYS A 468 -19.14 -17.12 16.98
C LYS A 468 -18.69 -16.69 15.57
N LEU A 469 -18.22 -15.46 15.41
CA LEU A 469 -17.68 -14.94 14.17
C LEU A 469 -16.30 -15.54 13.89
N GLU A 470 -15.43 -15.58 14.90
CA GLU A 470 -14.11 -16.20 14.81
C GLU A 470 -14.20 -17.69 14.45
N GLU A 471 -15.13 -18.44 15.03
CA GLU A 471 -15.36 -19.86 14.67
C GLU A 471 -15.68 -20.02 13.18
N LYS A 472 -16.53 -19.14 12.63
CA LYS A 472 -16.86 -19.14 11.19
C LYS A 472 -15.65 -18.83 10.32
N TYR A 473 -14.83 -17.84 10.69
CA TYR A 473 -13.60 -17.53 9.97
C TYR A 473 -12.62 -18.71 9.97
N LEU A 474 -12.36 -19.30 11.14
CA LEU A 474 -11.43 -20.42 11.28
C LEU A 474 -11.91 -21.66 10.52
N ALA A 475 -13.22 -21.96 10.58
CA ALA A 475 -13.81 -23.06 9.83
C ALA A 475 -13.65 -22.85 8.32
N PHE A 476 -13.95 -21.64 7.83
CA PHE A 476 -13.82 -21.31 6.41
C PHE A 476 -12.35 -21.38 5.93
N LEU A 477 -11.40 -20.78 6.67
CA LEU A 477 -9.98 -20.80 6.30
C LEU A 477 -9.42 -22.22 6.27
N LYS A 478 -9.82 -23.08 7.22
CA LYS A 478 -9.41 -24.49 7.23
C LYS A 478 -9.80 -25.22 5.93
N GLU A 479 -10.92 -24.87 5.32
CA GLU A 479 -11.41 -25.46 4.08
C GLU A 479 -10.86 -24.77 2.82
N SER A 480 -10.68 -23.45 2.88
CA SER A 480 -10.49 -22.60 1.69
C SER A 480 -9.12 -21.94 1.56
N ASP A 481 -8.37 -21.73 2.65
CA ASP A 481 -7.00 -21.23 2.60
C ASP A 481 -6.24 -21.59 3.89
N SER A 482 -5.68 -22.80 3.92
CA SER A 482 -4.79 -23.23 5.00
C SER A 482 -3.32 -22.84 4.76
N SER A 483 -3.02 -22.05 3.71
CA SER A 483 -1.65 -21.70 3.31
C SER A 483 -1.13 -20.44 3.99
N ARG A 484 -1.98 -19.77 4.78
CA ARG A 484 -1.70 -18.51 5.46
C ARG A 484 -2.16 -18.55 6.92
N PRO A 485 -1.43 -17.88 7.83
CA PRO A 485 -1.84 -17.74 9.22
C PRO A 485 -3.08 -16.84 9.37
N TYR A 486 -3.90 -17.18 10.36
CA TYR A 486 -4.94 -16.32 10.92
C TYR A 486 -4.35 -15.47 12.04
N ILE A 487 -4.60 -14.15 12.02
CA ILE A 487 -4.13 -13.20 13.02
C ILE A 487 -5.34 -12.46 13.61
N GLY A 488 -5.78 -12.87 14.81
CA GLY A 488 -7.06 -12.42 15.36
C GLY A 488 -7.21 -10.92 15.58
N ALA A 489 -6.12 -10.20 15.89
CA ALA A 489 -6.12 -8.75 16.04
C ALA A 489 -4.74 -8.13 15.75
N ALA A 490 -4.72 -6.87 15.37
CA ALA A 490 -3.50 -6.05 15.29
C ALA A 490 -2.94 -5.75 16.69
N LYS A 491 -3.80 -5.63 17.70
CA LYS A 491 -3.43 -5.43 19.11
C LYS A 491 -3.05 -6.72 19.83
N GLU A 492 -2.27 -6.60 20.90
CA GLU A 492 -1.98 -7.72 21.80
C GLU A 492 -3.28 -8.15 22.52
N ARG A 493 -3.77 -9.33 22.16
CA ARG A 493 -5.01 -9.94 22.69
C ARG A 493 -4.82 -11.44 22.83
N THR A 494 -5.70 -12.08 23.59
CA THR A 494 -5.76 -13.55 23.70
C THR A 494 -7.18 -14.01 23.40
N SER A 495 -7.36 -14.69 22.27
CA SER A 495 -8.60 -15.37 21.92
C SER A 495 -8.68 -16.73 22.64
N GLU A 496 -9.88 -17.12 23.04
CA GLU A 496 -10.17 -18.45 23.56
C GLU A 496 -10.07 -19.56 22.49
N LEU A 497 -10.17 -19.20 21.21
CA LEU A 497 -10.15 -20.11 20.06
C LEU A 497 -8.78 -20.18 19.38
N SER A 498 -8.17 -19.02 19.12
CA SER A 498 -6.92 -18.91 18.35
C SER A 498 -5.68 -18.58 19.20
N GLY A 499 -5.86 -18.32 20.50
CA GLY A 499 -4.78 -18.03 21.43
C GLY A 499 -4.26 -16.59 21.33
N LYS A 500 -2.97 -16.38 21.65
CA LYS A 500 -2.34 -15.06 21.62
C LYS A 500 -2.20 -14.54 20.19
N THR A 501 -2.50 -13.27 19.98
CA THR A 501 -2.24 -12.60 18.69
C THR A 501 -0.74 -12.45 18.45
N GLY A 502 0.06 -12.20 19.49
CA GLY A 502 1.52 -12.04 19.40
C GLY A 502 1.98 -10.76 18.68
N THR A 503 1.04 -9.88 18.35
CA THR A 503 1.22 -8.55 17.78
C THR A 503 1.10 -7.50 18.88
N LYS A 504 1.48 -6.24 18.61
CA LYS A 504 1.23 -5.12 19.52
C LYS A 504 0.78 -3.86 18.78
N MET A 505 -0.07 -3.10 19.47
CA MET A 505 -0.64 -1.82 19.08
C MET A 505 -0.69 -0.97 20.36
N ALA A 506 0.47 -0.50 20.79
CA ALA A 506 0.66 0.21 22.05
C ALA A 506 1.04 1.68 21.83
N GLY A 507 0.77 2.21 20.63
CA GLY A 507 1.26 3.49 20.16
C GLY A 507 2.80 3.52 20.06
N PRO A 508 3.38 4.72 19.97
CA PRO A 508 2.70 6.01 19.90
C PRO A 508 2.06 6.27 18.53
N TYR A 509 1.23 7.30 18.48
CA TYR A 509 0.61 7.90 17.30
C TYR A 509 0.80 9.43 17.25
N GLU A 510 1.53 9.98 18.21
CA GLU A 510 1.95 11.37 18.33
C GLU A 510 3.44 11.43 18.70
N TYR A 511 4.06 12.60 18.61
CA TYR A 511 5.50 12.75 18.74
C TYR A 511 6.13 12.03 19.94
N VAL A 512 7.15 11.23 19.61
CA VAL A 512 8.21 10.79 20.51
C VAL A 512 9.56 11.05 19.84
N GLY A 513 10.59 11.26 20.64
CA GLY A 513 11.95 11.50 20.15
C GLY A 513 12.67 10.23 19.68
N PRO A 514 13.78 10.36 18.93
CA PRO A 514 14.55 9.23 18.39
C PRO A 514 14.92 8.15 19.40
N ASN A 515 15.28 8.55 20.62
CA ASN A 515 15.72 7.62 21.66
C ASN A 515 14.60 6.74 22.24
N TYR A 516 13.32 7.15 22.15
CA TYR A 516 12.17 6.38 22.64
C TYR A 516 12.19 4.94 22.12
N TRP A 517 12.41 4.78 20.82
CA TRP A 517 12.35 3.49 20.14
C TRP A 517 13.39 2.49 20.63
N TYR A 518 14.47 2.96 21.25
CA TYR A 518 15.55 2.13 21.77
C TYR A 518 15.43 1.84 23.27
N ILE A 519 14.85 2.77 24.04
CA ILE A 519 14.79 2.67 25.51
C ILE A 519 13.46 2.12 26.01
N ASP A 520 12.37 2.26 25.24
CA ASP A 520 11.10 1.64 25.57
C ASP A 520 11.13 0.12 25.32
N THR A 521 10.72 -0.63 26.33
CA THR A 521 10.66 -2.10 26.30
C THR A 521 9.26 -2.63 26.63
N LYS A 522 8.28 -1.73 26.78
CA LYS A 522 6.93 -2.08 27.22
C LYS A 522 5.85 -1.69 26.21
N PHE A 523 6.00 -0.56 25.52
CA PHE A 523 4.98 -0.02 24.63
C PHE A 523 5.41 -0.12 23.16
N GLY A 524 5.66 1.01 22.50
CA GLY A 524 5.99 1.11 21.08
C GLY A 524 7.42 0.78 20.66
N GLY A 525 8.35 0.64 21.62
CA GLY A 525 9.78 0.45 21.35
C GLY A 525 10.13 -0.78 20.51
N ALA A 526 11.40 -0.89 20.10
CA ALA A 526 11.86 -1.89 19.13
C ALA A 526 11.93 -3.32 19.71
N PHE A 527 10.77 -3.98 19.76
CA PHE A 527 10.57 -5.40 20.06
C PHE A 527 9.26 -5.91 19.44
N GLY A 528 9.22 -7.21 19.10
CA GLY A 528 8.05 -7.87 18.53
C GLY A 528 7.55 -7.27 17.22
N PHE A 529 6.25 -7.47 16.97
CA PHE A 529 5.57 -6.96 15.78
C PHE A 529 4.65 -5.79 16.17
N ASN A 530 5.13 -4.57 15.95
CA ASN A 530 4.32 -3.36 16.11
C ASN A 530 3.51 -3.11 14.83
N THR A 531 2.19 -3.31 14.91
CA THR A 531 1.28 -3.39 13.75
C THR A 531 0.76 -2.03 13.28
N GLU A 532 0.98 -0.98 14.07
CA GLU A 532 0.71 0.41 13.74
C GLU A 532 1.29 1.31 14.83
N THR A 533 2.16 2.23 14.41
CA THR A 533 2.71 3.27 15.27
C THR A 533 3.36 4.35 14.42
N GLY A 534 3.53 5.55 14.96
CA GLY A 534 4.26 6.61 14.29
C GLY A 534 4.51 7.78 15.22
N ILE A 535 5.17 8.80 14.69
CA ILE A 535 5.53 10.02 15.42
C ILE A 535 4.49 11.15 15.26
N GLY A 536 3.30 10.84 14.74
CA GLY A 536 2.21 11.81 14.56
C GLY A 536 2.33 12.67 13.31
N ALA A 537 2.43 13.98 13.50
CA ALA A 537 2.38 14.96 12.42
C ALA A 537 3.50 14.75 11.40
N GLN A 538 3.15 14.59 10.12
CA GLN A 538 4.07 14.45 9.00
C GLN A 538 3.61 15.40 7.89
N LEU A 539 4.19 16.60 7.88
CA LEU A 539 3.70 17.71 7.07
C LEU A 539 4.04 17.52 5.58
N PRO A 540 3.12 17.90 4.66
CA PRO A 540 3.45 18.05 3.25
C PRO A 540 4.47 19.17 3.03
N VAL A 541 5.03 19.20 1.82
CA VAL A 541 5.84 20.32 1.34
C VAL A 541 4.99 21.59 1.18
N LEU A 542 5.60 22.77 1.28
CA LEU A 542 4.92 24.07 1.17
C LEU A 542 4.02 24.16 -0.07
N GLU A 543 4.53 23.70 -1.22
CA GLU A 543 3.85 23.75 -2.50
C GLU A 543 2.53 22.93 -2.50
N SER A 544 2.48 21.85 -1.73
CA SER A 544 1.25 21.07 -1.52
C SER A 544 0.31 21.74 -0.51
N ILE A 545 0.86 22.33 0.56
CA ILE A 545 0.07 23.05 1.58
C ILE A 545 -0.69 24.22 0.96
N GLU A 546 -0.07 24.97 0.04
CA GLU A 546 -0.70 26.10 -0.65
C GLU A 546 -1.89 25.70 -1.53
N LYS A 547 -2.04 24.40 -1.85
CA LYS A 547 -3.19 23.87 -2.62
C LYS A 547 -4.44 23.69 -1.78
N PHE A 548 -4.31 23.46 -0.47
CA PHE A 548 -5.44 23.17 0.41
C PHE A 548 -5.59 24.13 1.60
N ILE A 549 -4.57 24.90 1.98
CA ILE A 549 -4.70 25.96 2.97
C ILE A 549 -4.81 27.32 2.27
N PRO A 550 -5.88 28.10 2.50
CA PRO A 550 -6.03 29.42 1.89
C PRO A 550 -4.86 30.36 2.21
N LYS A 551 -4.46 31.21 1.24
CA LYS A 551 -3.27 32.07 1.36
C LYS A 551 -3.26 32.98 2.59
N ASP A 552 -4.42 33.52 2.99
CA ASP A 552 -4.57 34.36 4.17
C ASP A 552 -4.61 33.57 5.49
N LYS A 553 -4.52 32.23 5.42
CA LYS A 553 -4.50 31.29 6.55
C LYS A 553 -3.20 30.50 6.66
N LEU A 554 -2.21 30.76 5.79
CA LEU A 554 -0.93 30.05 5.80
C LEU A 554 -0.08 30.35 7.04
N TRP A 555 -0.13 31.57 7.58
CA TRP A 555 0.68 31.96 8.73
C TRP A 555 0.06 33.11 9.54
N PRO A 556 0.04 33.06 10.88
CA PRO A 556 0.45 31.94 11.75
C PRO A 556 -0.53 30.75 11.70
N LEU A 557 -0.11 29.61 12.27
CA LEU A 557 -0.96 28.42 12.38
C LEU A 557 -2.29 28.74 13.07
N ASN A 558 -3.37 28.14 12.57
CA ASN A 558 -4.74 28.41 12.99
C ASN A 558 -5.63 27.15 12.83
N ASP A 559 -6.93 27.31 13.01
CA ASP A 559 -7.90 26.23 12.98
C ASP A 559 -8.14 25.60 11.60
N TYR A 560 -7.64 26.20 10.51
CA TYR A 560 -7.59 25.54 9.19
C TYR A 560 -6.52 24.45 9.16
N TRP A 561 -5.38 24.65 9.83
CA TRP A 561 -4.36 23.62 9.96
C TRP A 561 -4.89 22.45 10.79
N GLY A 562 -5.47 22.72 11.96
CA GLY A 562 -6.05 21.68 12.82
C GLY A 562 -7.13 20.84 12.13
N PHE A 563 -7.89 21.43 11.20
CA PHE A 563 -8.89 20.71 10.43
C PHE A 563 -8.29 19.62 9.53
N HIS A 564 -7.09 19.83 9.00
CA HIS A 564 -6.35 18.87 8.18
C HIS A 564 -5.43 17.94 8.99
N CYS A 565 -5.55 17.91 10.32
CA CYS A 565 -4.96 16.86 11.14
C CYS A 565 -5.89 15.61 11.13
N THR A 566 -5.92 14.82 12.21
CA THR A 566 -6.83 13.66 12.29
C THR A 566 -8.26 14.11 12.65
N ALA A 567 -9.24 13.26 12.34
CA ALA A 567 -10.64 13.44 12.72
C ALA A 567 -10.95 13.05 14.18
N SER A 568 -9.94 12.72 14.97
CA SER A 568 -10.12 12.36 16.38
C SER A 568 -10.69 13.54 17.19
N ALA A 569 -11.73 13.26 17.97
CA ALA A 569 -12.37 14.26 18.81
C ALA A 569 -11.55 14.59 20.08
N THR A 570 -10.57 13.75 20.44
CA THR A 570 -9.90 13.80 21.74
C THR A 570 -8.41 14.15 21.66
N ALA A 571 -7.73 13.83 20.57
CA ALA A 571 -6.29 14.04 20.40
C ALA A 571 -5.93 14.23 18.92
N MET A 572 -4.68 14.60 18.60
CA MET A 572 -4.11 14.59 17.23
C MET A 572 -4.87 15.44 16.19
N ASN A 573 -5.73 16.35 16.66
CA ASN A 573 -6.54 17.27 15.85
C ASN A 573 -5.95 18.69 15.79
N SER A 574 -4.66 18.83 16.13
CA SER A 574 -3.92 20.10 16.04
C SER A 574 -2.41 19.86 16.00
N LEU A 575 -1.64 20.81 15.46
CA LEU A 575 -0.17 20.79 15.47
C LEU A 575 0.46 21.27 16.79
N LYS A 576 -0.30 21.30 17.89
CA LYS A 576 0.17 21.84 19.17
C LYS A 576 1.37 21.07 19.72
N VAL A 577 1.33 19.73 19.67
CA VAL A 577 2.41 18.88 20.18
C VAL A 577 3.68 19.07 19.36
N LEU A 578 3.58 19.05 18.03
CA LEU A 578 4.70 19.35 17.14
C LEU A 578 5.30 20.74 17.41
N THR A 579 4.46 21.75 17.59
CA THR A 579 4.91 23.12 17.90
C THR A 579 5.64 23.20 19.24
N GLU A 580 5.12 22.52 20.27
CA GLU A 580 5.77 22.46 21.60
C GLU A 580 7.14 21.78 21.52
N VAL A 581 7.23 20.65 20.82
CA VAL A 581 8.49 19.94 20.57
C VAL A 581 9.49 20.84 19.85
N MET A 582 9.04 21.52 18.79
CA MET A 582 9.86 22.43 18.00
C MET A 582 10.40 23.59 18.83
N ASP A 583 9.54 24.27 19.58
CA ASP A 583 9.90 25.41 20.43
C ASP A 583 10.96 25.02 21.47
N ASN A 584 10.84 23.83 22.06
CA ASN A 584 11.78 23.34 23.06
C ASN A 584 13.13 22.90 22.46
N LYS A 585 13.11 22.23 21.30
CA LYS A 585 14.30 21.68 20.64
C LYS A 585 15.11 22.73 19.88
N TYR A 586 14.44 23.53 19.03
CA TYR A 586 15.08 24.44 18.08
C TYR A 586 14.78 25.91 18.37
N GLY A 587 13.75 26.20 19.17
CA GLY A 587 13.24 27.55 19.37
C GLY A 587 12.12 27.91 18.40
N LYS A 588 11.38 28.97 18.75
CA LYS A 588 10.21 29.44 18.02
C LYS A 588 10.51 29.68 16.55
N ALA A 589 9.57 29.31 15.68
CA ALA A 589 9.67 29.57 14.26
C ALA A 589 9.39 31.03 13.94
N ASP A 590 10.22 31.65 13.09
CA ASP A 590 10.07 33.06 12.71
C ASP A 590 8.99 33.27 11.65
N ASN A 591 8.81 32.27 10.77
CA ASN A 591 7.85 32.27 9.67
C ASN A 591 7.53 30.82 9.26
N LEU A 592 6.61 30.67 8.30
CA LEU A 592 6.17 29.36 7.83
C LEU A 592 7.31 28.50 7.26
N GLU A 593 8.25 29.09 6.51
CA GLU A 593 9.35 28.31 5.93
C GLU A 593 10.30 27.76 6.99
N ASP A 594 10.55 28.53 8.05
CA ASP A 594 11.34 28.09 9.20
C ASP A 594 10.60 27.01 10.00
N TYR A 595 9.28 27.16 10.19
CA TYR A 595 8.44 26.13 10.82
C TYR A 595 8.50 24.80 10.05
N LEU A 596 8.31 24.84 8.72
CA LEU A 596 8.36 23.64 7.88
C LEU A 596 9.74 22.99 7.87
N LEU A 597 10.82 23.78 7.83
CA LEU A 597 12.19 23.24 7.87
C LEU A 597 12.50 22.53 9.19
N LYS A 598 12.06 23.09 10.32
CA LYS A 598 12.17 22.46 11.64
C LYS A 598 11.31 21.20 11.74
N ALA A 599 10.09 21.24 11.21
CA ALA A 599 9.19 20.09 11.18
C ALA A 599 9.76 18.96 10.31
N ASP A 600 10.33 19.26 9.15
CA ASP A 600 10.99 18.28 8.29
C ASP A 600 12.12 17.55 9.02
N LEU A 601 12.95 18.27 9.80
CA LEU A 601 14.03 17.66 10.57
C LEU A 601 13.50 16.78 11.71
N ILE A 602 12.48 17.24 12.44
CA ILE A 602 11.80 16.44 13.49
C ILE A 602 11.26 15.15 12.89
N ASN A 603 10.60 15.25 11.73
CA ASN A 603 10.00 14.12 11.04
C ASN A 603 11.04 13.15 10.51
N TYR A 604 12.12 13.68 9.95
CA TYR A 604 13.21 12.88 9.41
C TYR A 604 13.92 12.09 10.51
N ASP A 605 14.34 12.75 11.59
CA ASP A 605 15.06 12.08 12.67
C ASP A 605 14.17 11.09 13.44
N GLY A 606 12.93 11.47 13.75
CA GLY A 606 11.99 10.63 14.50
C GLY A 606 11.57 9.39 13.73
N THR A 607 11.21 9.53 12.45
CA THR A 607 10.77 8.40 11.62
C THR A 607 11.95 7.50 11.24
N ARG A 608 13.13 8.06 10.94
CA ARG A 608 14.35 7.26 10.69
C ARG A 608 14.69 6.38 11.89
N ALA A 609 14.73 6.97 13.09
CA ALA A 609 15.07 6.25 14.31
C ALA A 609 14.10 5.12 14.63
N MET A 610 12.81 5.27 14.29
CA MET A 610 11.81 4.21 14.46
C MET A 610 12.20 2.95 13.68
N PHE A 611 12.45 3.07 12.39
CA PHE A 611 12.85 1.92 11.56
C PHE A 611 14.24 1.40 11.94
N GLU A 612 15.19 2.30 12.19
CA GLU A 612 16.55 1.93 12.58
C GLU A 612 16.62 1.15 13.90
N ALA A 613 15.78 1.49 14.88
CA ALA A 613 15.73 0.77 16.16
C ALA A 613 15.29 -0.68 15.98
N PHE A 614 14.25 -0.91 15.17
CA PHE A 614 13.77 -2.26 14.87
C PHE A 614 14.83 -3.12 14.17
N ARG A 615 15.67 -2.49 13.33
CA ARG A 615 16.75 -3.15 12.60
C ARG A 615 18.00 -3.39 13.46
N ALA A 616 18.33 -2.46 14.35
CA ALA A 616 19.43 -2.62 15.30
C ALA A 616 19.14 -3.70 16.36
N ASN A 617 17.86 -3.96 16.64
CA ASN A 617 17.37 -5.00 17.57
C ASN A 617 16.74 -6.21 16.83
N ILE A 618 17.25 -6.58 15.65
CA ILE A 618 16.68 -7.65 14.80
C ILE A 618 16.54 -9.03 15.49
N ASP A 619 17.24 -9.25 16.60
CA ASP A 619 17.12 -10.45 17.44
C ASP A 619 15.85 -10.47 18.31
N LYS A 620 15.23 -9.31 18.54
CA LYS A 620 14.05 -9.11 19.42
C LYS A 620 12.81 -8.60 18.67
N THR A 621 12.98 -8.20 17.42
CA THR A 621 11.93 -7.57 16.60
C THR A 621 11.47 -8.52 15.50
N THR A 622 10.22 -8.36 15.08
CA THR A 622 9.62 -9.16 14.01
C THR A 622 8.88 -8.31 12.98
N GLY A 623 8.43 -7.10 13.35
CA GLY A 623 7.86 -6.19 12.38
C GLY A 623 7.54 -4.80 12.91
N ILE A 624 7.51 -3.83 12.00
CA ILE A 624 7.09 -2.44 12.25
C ILE A 624 6.20 -1.96 11.10
N VAL A 625 5.08 -1.33 11.45
CA VAL A 625 4.17 -0.66 10.53
C VAL A 625 4.08 0.81 10.91
N GLN A 626 4.64 1.68 10.06
CA GLN A 626 4.44 3.12 10.14
C GLN A 626 2.96 3.46 9.94
N TRP A 627 2.41 4.28 10.85
CA TRP A 627 1.10 4.88 10.72
C TRP A 627 1.26 6.29 10.17
N MET A 628 1.07 6.53 8.87
CA MET A 628 0.67 5.62 7.78
C MET A 628 1.60 5.81 6.56
N LEU A 629 1.37 5.02 5.50
CA LEU A 629 2.07 5.14 4.22
C LEU A 629 1.68 6.43 3.51
N ASN A 630 0.38 6.66 3.40
CA ASN A 630 -0.26 7.71 2.61
C ASN A 630 -1.52 8.21 3.32
N SER A 631 -2.18 9.23 2.76
CA SER A 631 -3.45 9.75 3.27
C SER A 631 -4.52 9.81 2.18
N ALA A 632 -5.77 9.58 2.59
CA ALA A 632 -6.95 9.57 1.73
C ALA A 632 -7.35 10.96 1.20
N TRP A 633 -6.81 12.02 1.82
CA TRP A 633 -7.12 13.42 1.55
C TRP A 633 -5.91 14.31 1.92
N PRO A 634 -5.89 15.61 1.61
CA PRO A 634 -4.83 16.51 2.06
C PRO A 634 -4.75 16.53 3.60
N SER A 635 -3.70 15.90 4.14
CA SER A 635 -3.49 15.68 5.58
C SER A 635 -2.17 16.29 6.05
N LEU A 636 -2.07 16.48 7.36
CA LEU A 636 -0.88 16.91 8.09
C LEU A 636 -0.31 15.82 9.02
N TYR A 637 -0.97 14.66 9.11
CA TYR A 637 -0.61 13.54 9.97
C TYR A 637 -0.45 12.25 9.16
N TRP A 638 0.42 11.36 9.65
CA TRP A 638 0.48 9.95 9.26
C TRP A 638 0.57 9.73 7.75
N GLN A 639 1.67 10.18 7.15
CA GLN A 639 1.93 9.99 5.72
C GLN A 639 3.44 10.08 5.43
N LEU A 640 3.92 9.27 4.49
CA LEU A 640 5.29 9.34 4.01
C LEU A 640 5.39 10.23 2.76
N TYR A 641 4.40 10.16 1.88
CA TYR A 641 4.16 11.11 0.79
C TYR A 641 2.75 11.67 0.92
N ASP A 642 2.55 12.90 0.48
CA ASP A 642 1.27 13.58 0.66
C ASP A 642 0.17 13.11 -0.31
N TYR A 643 -1.04 13.67 -0.18
CA TYR A 643 -2.18 13.38 -1.05
C TYR A 643 -1.86 13.52 -2.55
N TYR A 644 -1.04 14.51 -2.92
CA TYR A 644 -0.58 14.78 -4.29
C TYR A 644 0.61 13.92 -4.70
N LYS A 645 0.92 12.89 -3.90
CA LYS A 645 1.99 11.92 -4.09
C LYS A 645 3.38 12.52 -4.02
N VAL A 646 3.55 13.73 -3.45
CA VAL A 646 4.87 14.34 -3.31
C VAL A 646 5.57 13.74 -2.07
N PRO A 647 6.78 13.16 -2.22
CA PRO A 647 7.55 12.65 -1.09
C PRO A 647 7.87 13.72 -0.05
N THR A 648 7.58 13.45 1.23
CA THR A 648 7.93 14.35 2.35
C THR A 648 9.31 14.04 2.93
N ALA A 649 9.78 14.80 3.91
CA ALA A 649 10.98 14.44 4.68
C ALA A 649 10.86 13.03 5.32
N ALA A 650 9.66 12.61 5.73
CA ALA A 650 9.43 11.29 6.31
C ALA A 650 9.70 10.18 5.28
N TYR A 651 9.32 10.35 4.00
CA TYR A 651 9.66 9.40 2.93
C TYR A 651 11.17 9.14 2.84
N TYR A 652 11.95 10.22 2.74
CA TYR A 652 13.40 10.10 2.58
C TYR A 652 14.06 9.55 3.83
N SER A 653 13.48 9.82 5.01
CA SER A 653 13.93 9.22 6.26
C SER A 653 13.76 7.70 6.28
N VAL A 654 12.61 7.18 5.82
CA VAL A 654 12.36 5.73 5.74
C VAL A 654 13.25 5.10 4.68
N LYS A 655 13.40 5.74 3.53
CA LYS A 655 14.33 5.31 2.47
C LYS A 655 15.77 5.19 2.99
N LYS A 656 16.23 6.16 3.77
CA LYS A 656 17.55 6.15 4.40
C LYS A 656 17.63 5.10 5.50
N ALA A 657 16.61 4.96 6.33
CA ALA A 657 16.56 4.05 7.48
C ALA A 657 16.54 2.57 7.13
N ASN A 658 16.23 2.21 5.88
CA ASN A 658 15.95 0.83 5.47
C ASN A 658 16.97 0.24 4.49
N GLN A 659 18.13 0.88 4.30
CA GLN A 659 19.20 0.37 3.43
C GLN A 659 19.69 -1.02 3.93
N PRO A 660 19.62 -2.11 3.13
CA PRO A 660 19.79 -3.48 3.63
C PRO A 660 21.10 -3.76 4.39
N ILE A 661 22.17 -3.08 4.03
CA ILE A 661 23.46 -3.06 4.74
C ILE A 661 23.70 -1.61 5.17
N GLN A 662 23.82 -1.35 6.47
CA GLN A 662 23.90 0.02 6.97
C GLN A 662 24.60 0.12 8.33
N LEU A 663 25.14 1.32 8.61
CA LEU A 663 25.56 1.74 9.94
C LEU A 663 24.47 2.59 10.61
N ILE A 664 24.04 2.16 11.79
CA ILE A 664 22.94 2.74 12.56
C ILE A 664 23.48 3.32 13.87
N TYR A 665 23.15 4.57 14.19
CA TYR A 665 23.40 5.11 15.52
C TYR A 665 22.30 4.66 16.49
N ASN A 666 22.68 3.84 17.46
CA ASN A 666 21.80 3.36 18.51
C ASN A 666 21.74 4.38 19.65
N TYR A 667 20.62 5.10 19.76
CA TYR A 667 20.38 6.11 20.79
C TYR A 667 20.30 5.54 22.21
N GLY A 668 19.93 4.26 22.36
CA GLY A 668 19.86 3.61 23.68
C GLY A 668 21.23 3.26 24.25
N THR A 669 22.22 3.00 23.38
CA THR A 669 23.57 2.63 23.80
C THR A 669 24.62 3.69 23.46
N ASN A 670 24.32 4.74 22.70
CA ASN A 670 25.33 5.67 22.17
C ASN A 670 26.42 4.97 21.35
N ALA A 671 26.03 4.00 20.53
CA ALA A 671 26.96 3.21 19.72
C ALA A 671 26.53 3.14 18.26
N ILE A 672 27.48 2.90 17.36
CA ILE A 672 27.23 2.57 15.96
C ILE A 672 27.11 1.06 15.84
N HIS A 673 25.98 0.61 15.32
CA HIS A 673 25.70 -0.77 14.96
C HIS A 673 25.85 -0.94 13.45
N ALA A 674 26.42 -2.05 13.01
CA ALA A 674 26.30 -2.51 11.63
C ALA A 674 25.15 -3.51 11.52
N VAL A 675 24.36 -3.42 10.46
CA VAL A 675 23.23 -4.31 10.16
C VAL A 675 23.41 -4.96 8.79
N ASN A 676 23.06 -6.23 8.67
CA ASN A 676 22.94 -6.97 7.41
C ASN A 676 21.59 -7.70 7.36
N GLU A 677 20.66 -7.19 6.54
CA GLU A 677 19.35 -7.82 6.26
C GLU A 677 19.33 -8.58 4.92
N THR A 678 20.47 -8.72 4.25
CA THR A 678 20.54 -9.46 2.99
C THR A 678 20.54 -10.96 3.22
N MET A 679 20.29 -11.73 2.17
CA MET A 679 20.31 -13.21 2.19
C MET A 679 21.72 -13.82 2.15
N SER A 680 22.76 -13.01 2.32
CA SER A 680 24.15 -13.46 2.27
C SER A 680 24.96 -12.83 3.40
N ASP A 681 25.98 -13.54 3.86
CA ASP A 681 26.93 -12.98 4.82
C ASP A 681 27.77 -11.89 4.13
N ILE A 682 28.06 -10.81 4.86
CA ILE A 682 29.05 -9.81 4.45
C ILE A 682 30.36 -10.07 5.18
N LYS A 683 31.47 -9.96 4.45
CA LYS A 683 32.84 -10.11 4.97
C LYS A 683 33.67 -8.94 4.47
N GLY A 684 34.71 -8.58 5.23
CA GLY A 684 35.69 -7.56 4.82
C GLY A 684 35.15 -6.16 4.53
N HIS A 685 33.89 -5.85 4.87
CA HIS A 685 33.32 -4.53 4.62
C HIS A 685 34.00 -3.50 5.51
N LYS A 686 34.17 -2.27 5.02
CA LYS A 686 34.84 -1.21 5.77
C LYS A 686 33.83 -0.17 6.22
N ALA A 687 33.61 -0.08 7.54
CA ALA A 687 32.90 1.01 8.16
C ALA A 687 33.84 2.20 8.40
N VAL A 688 33.41 3.40 8.03
CA VAL A 688 34.08 4.69 8.31
C VAL A 688 33.11 5.56 9.11
N ILE A 689 33.54 5.99 10.29
CA ILE A 689 32.73 6.78 11.22
C ILE A 689 33.51 8.06 11.52
N GLN A 690 32.92 9.21 11.26
CA GLN A 690 33.52 10.52 11.50
C GLN A 690 32.60 11.34 12.41
N VAL A 691 33.16 11.85 13.50
CA VAL A 691 32.45 12.64 14.51
C VAL A 691 32.95 14.07 14.43
N PHE A 692 32.04 15.04 14.34
CA PHE A 692 32.33 16.47 14.30
C PHE A 692 31.58 17.20 15.40
N ASP A 693 32.14 18.31 15.89
CA ASP A 693 31.34 19.27 16.68
C ASP A 693 30.43 20.10 15.76
N THR A 694 29.53 20.90 16.34
CA THR A 694 28.63 21.79 15.59
C THR A 694 29.35 22.95 14.87
N LYS A 695 30.67 23.09 15.06
CA LYS A 695 31.53 24.01 14.30
C LYS A 695 32.32 23.28 13.21
N SER A 696 31.87 22.09 12.83
CA SER A 696 32.44 21.28 11.74
C SER A 696 33.88 20.82 11.98
N LYS A 697 34.36 20.88 13.23
CA LYS A 697 35.69 20.36 13.58
C LYS A 697 35.60 18.86 13.79
N LEU A 698 36.43 18.11 13.08
CA LEU A 698 36.59 16.67 13.29
C LEU A 698 37.12 16.40 14.70
N LEU A 699 36.34 15.66 15.49
CA LEU A 699 36.65 15.23 16.86
C LEU A 699 37.24 13.82 16.87
N ASP A 700 36.68 12.91 16.09
CA ASP A 700 37.16 11.52 15.97
C ASP A 700 36.91 10.97 14.56
N LYS A 701 37.76 10.03 14.14
CA LYS A 701 37.58 9.22 12.93
C LYS A 701 37.97 7.78 13.25
N LYS A 702 37.08 6.85 12.92
CA LYS A 702 37.33 5.41 13.03
C LYS A 702 37.09 4.71 11.71
N GLU A 703 37.90 3.68 11.49
CA GLU A 703 37.73 2.73 10.40
C GLU A 703 37.68 1.33 11.04
N VAL A 704 36.62 0.58 10.78
CA VAL A 704 36.36 -0.72 11.39
C VAL A 704 36.03 -1.72 10.28
N GLU A 705 36.66 -2.88 10.30
CA GLU A 705 36.29 -3.99 9.42
C GLU A 705 35.04 -4.67 9.97
N VAL A 706 34.06 -4.94 9.10
CA VAL A 706 32.74 -5.49 9.44
C VAL A 706 32.56 -6.82 8.74
N THR A 707 32.25 -7.84 9.53
CA THR A 707 31.79 -9.15 9.07
C THR A 707 30.51 -9.48 9.83
N LEU A 708 29.43 -9.75 9.10
CA LEU A 708 28.11 -10.04 9.68
C LEU A 708 27.41 -11.13 8.89
N THR A 709 26.78 -12.05 9.60
CA THR A 709 25.93 -13.06 8.98
C THR A 709 24.60 -12.47 8.53
N THR A 710 23.91 -13.15 7.62
CA THR A 710 22.55 -12.76 7.18
C THR A 710 21.59 -12.50 8.36
N ASN A 711 20.77 -11.46 8.24
CA ASN A 711 19.75 -11.05 9.21
C ASN A 711 20.28 -10.84 10.64
N THR A 712 21.40 -10.14 10.77
CA THR A 712 22.00 -9.80 12.08
C THR A 712 22.40 -8.34 12.19
N ALA A 713 22.54 -7.89 13.44
CA ALA A 713 23.07 -6.58 13.81
C ALA A 713 24.15 -6.76 14.89
N SER A 714 25.19 -5.92 14.86
CA SER A 714 26.23 -5.89 15.91
C SER A 714 26.68 -4.48 16.20
N GLU A 715 26.94 -4.17 17.46
CA GLU A 715 27.71 -2.99 17.86
C GLU A 715 29.13 -3.11 17.29
N ILE A 716 29.63 -2.04 16.65
CA ILE A 716 30.98 -1.99 16.06
C ILE A 716 31.83 -0.83 16.61
N PHE A 717 31.20 0.20 17.16
CA PHE A 717 31.91 1.35 17.72
C PHE A 717 31.06 2.08 18.76
N LYS A 718 31.63 2.34 19.93
CA LYS A 718 30.99 3.11 20.99
C LYS A 718 31.43 4.58 20.93
N LEU A 719 30.48 5.51 20.88
CA LEU A 719 30.82 6.94 20.98
C LEU A 719 31.28 7.27 22.41
N GLN A 720 32.18 8.25 22.52
CA GLN A 720 32.52 8.82 23.82
C GLN A 720 31.33 9.61 24.38
N GLU A 721 31.36 9.85 25.70
CA GLU A 721 30.36 10.69 26.35
C GLU A 721 30.29 12.07 25.69
N LEU A 722 29.07 12.51 25.37
CA LEU A 722 28.82 13.74 24.63
C LEU A 722 28.94 14.94 25.57
N THR A 723 29.88 15.83 25.28
CA THR A 723 30.06 17.10 26.01
C THR A 723 29.36 18.29 25.34
N GLY A 724 28.85 18.07 24.13
CA GLY A 724 28.10 19.03 23.32
C GLY A 724 27.46 18.31 22.15
N ASN A 725 26.62 19.03 21.41
CA ASN A 725 25.99 18.49 20.21
C ASN A 725 27.06 18.14 19.17
N ILE A 726 26.83 17.05 18.43
CA ILE A 726 27.76 16.54 17.43
C ILE A 726 27.05 16.20 16.14
N PHE A 727 27.83 16.16 15.06
CA PHE A 727 27.46 15.52 13.82
C PHE A 727 28.22 14.20 13.67
N VAL A 728 27.56 13.17 13.14
CA VAL A 728 28.18 11.88 12.86
C VAL A 728 27.91 11.48 11.41
N ASP A 729 28.97 11.42 10.61
CA ASP A 729 28.95 10.84 9.25
C ASP A 729 29.36 9.37 9.33
N THR A 730 28.58 8.50 8.73
CA THR A 730 28.82 7.06 8.69
C THR A 730 28.76 6.57 7.26
N LYS A 731 29.74 5.76 6.86
CA LYS A 731 29.84 5.17 5.52
C LYS A 731 30.26 3.72 5.65
N ILE A 732 29.67 2.83 4.86
CA ILE A 732 30.10 1.44 4.74
C ILE A 732 30.44 1.14 3.29
N PHE A 733 31.61 0.54 3.08
CA PHE A 733 32.13 0.16 1.77
C PHE A 733 32.25 -1.37 1.66
N ASN A 734 32.03 -1.92 0.48
CA ASN A 734 32.27 -3.34 0.20
C ASN A 734 33.79 -3.63 0.08
N GLU A 735 34.15 -4.90 -0.17
CA GLU A 735 35.55 -5.35 -0.31
C GLU A 735 36.25 -4.68 -1.51
N GLU A 736 35.49 -4.29 -2.53
CA GLU A 736 35.96 -3.56 -3.72
C GLU A 736 36.17 -2.05 -3.48
N GLY A 737 35.76 -1.54 -2.31
CA GLY A 737 35.88 -0.12 -1.96
C GLY A 737 34.75 0.76 -2.50
N GLU A 738 33.66 0.17 -2.97
CA GLU A 738 32.45 0.87 -3.42
C GLU A 738 31.58 1.24 -2.22
N LEU A 739 30.98 2.44 -2.25
CA LEU A 739 30.07 2.88 -1.19
C LEU A 739 28.77 2.07 -1.25
N VAL A 740 28.48 1.34 -0.17
CA VAL A 740 27.25 0.54 -0.04
C VAL A 740 26.13 1.39 0.55
N ALA A 741 26.41 2.11 1.64
CA ALA A 741 25.46 3.02 2.27
C ALA A 741 26.17 4.12 3.05
N ASP A 742 25.54 5.27 3.15
CA ASP A 742 25.93 6.38 4.03
C ASP A 742 24.74 6.85 4.87
N ASN A 743 25.03 7.41 6.05
CA ASN A 743 24.05 8.05 6.92
C ASN A 743 24.69 9.17 7.72
N PHE A 744 23.90 10.18 8.08
CA PHE A 744 24.35 11.37 8.76
C PHE A 744 23.42 11.74 9.91
N TYR A 745 23.95 11.92 11.12
CA TYR A 745 23.19 12.19 12.32
C TYR A 745 23.57 13.55 12.91
N CYS A 746 22.56 14.28 13.42
CA CYS A 746 22.77 15.34 14.39
C CYS A 746 22.34 14.82 15.76
N ILE A 747 23.28 14.75 16.70
CA ILE A 747 23.05 14.11 18.00
C ILE A 747 23.21 15.16 19.09
N SER A 748 22.19 15.30 19.94
CA SER A 748 22.26 16.19 21.08
C SER A 748 23.02 15.55 22.25
N ALA A 749 23.81 16.35 22.97
CA ALA A 749 24.40 15.91 24.25
C ALA A 749 23.33 15.64 25.32
N LYS A 750 22.15 16.25 25.18
CA LYS A 750 20.99 16.01 26.04
C LYS A 750 19.93 15.26 25.23
N GLN A 751 19.58 14.06 25.66
CA GLN A 751 18.52 13.28 25.02
C GLN A 751 17.14 13.67 25.56
N ASP A 752 16.07 13.28 24.85
CA ASP A 752 14.72 13.42 25.38
C ASP A 752 14.54 12.52 26.61
N GLU A 753 13.86 13.02 27.63
CA GLU A 753 13.52 12.27 28.84
C GLU A 753 12.00 12.12 28.91
N TYR A 754 11.50 10.94 29.30
CA TYR A 754 10.07 10.63 29.25
C TYR A 754 9.42 10.54 30.63
N ASP A 755 8.15 10.95 30.71
CA ASP A 755 7.27 10.70 31.85
C ASP A 755 6.45 9.44 31.61
N TRP A 756 7.05 8.27 31.85
CA TRP A 756 6.39 6.97 31.67
C TRP A 756 5.09 6.80 32.48
N ASP A 757 4.94 7.54 33.59
CA ASP A 757 3.70 7.55 34.38
C ASP A 757 2.55 8.31 33.68
N LYS A 758 2.88 9.09 32.63
CA LYS A 758 1.93 9.81 31.77
C LYS A 758 1.86 9.21 30.36
N THR A 759 2.21 7.93 30.20
CA THR A 759 1.91 7.21 28.96
C THR A 759 0.40 7.01 28.84
N ASP A 760 -0.18 7.42 27.71
CA ASP A 760 -1.55 7.12 27.32
C ASP A 760 -1.59 6.31 26.01
N TRP A 761 -2.77 6.18 25.40
CA TRP A 761 -2.92 5.43 24.15
C TRP A 761 -2.31 6.14 22.94
N VAL A 762 -2.10 7.46 23.03
CA VAL A 762 -1.58 8.30 21.96
C VAL A 762 -0.06 8.35 22.01
N HIS A 763 0.53 8.65 23.17
CA HIS A 763 1.99 8.76 23.30
C HIS A 763 2.48 8.72 24.75
N THR A 764 3.81 8.77 24.91
CA THR A 764 4.46 9.04 26.19
C THR A 764 4.99 10.47 26.21
N SER A 765 4.48 11.31 27.11
CA SER A 765 4.90 12.71 27.18
C SER A 765 6.37 12.87 27.60
N ALA A 766 7.05 13.87 27.03
CA ALA A 766 8.41 14.22 27.42
C ALA A 766 8.43 15.04 28.73
N LYS A 767 9.36 14.72 29.64
CA LYS A 767 9.76 15.55 30.80
C LYS A 767 10.73 16.66 30.39
N ALA A 768 11.61 16.33 29.46
CA ALA A 768 12.63 17.22 28.95
C ALA A 768 12.92 16.85 27.50
N TYR A 769 13.24 17.87 26.71
CA TYR A 769 13.59 17.70 25.31
C TYR A 769 15.10 17.76 25.11
N SER A 770 15.55 17.10 24.05
CA SER A 770 16.87 17.33 23.47
C SER A 770 17.04 18.81 23.09
N ASP A 771 18.26 19.33 23.10
CA ASP A 771 18.51 20.74 22.78
C ASP A 771 19.35 20.87 21.53
N PHE A 772 18.82 21.58 20.53
CA PHE A 772 19.42 21.85 19.23
C PHE A 772 19.39 23.35 18.88
N LYS A 773 19.22 24.24 19.86
CA LYS A 773 19.17 25.69 19.61
C LYS A 773 20.48 26.25 19.03
N ASP A 774 21.60 25.56 19.24
CA ASP A 774 22.87 25.91 18.62
C ASP A 774 22.89 25.64 17.11
N LEU A 775 22.07 24.70 16.61
CA LEU A 775 21.90 24.49 15.16
C LEU A 775 21.34 25.73 14.48
N ALA A 776 20.45 26.49 15.13
CA ALA A 776 19.92 27.74 14.60
C ALA A 776 20.99 28.82 14.40
N GLN A 777 22.21 28.63 14.94
CA GLN A 777 23.35 29.53 14.82
C GLN A 777 24.40 29.05 13.81
N LEU A 778 24.11 27.99 13.05
CA LEU A 778 25.03 27.52 12.01
C LEU A 778 25.28 28.62 10.96
N PRO A 779 26.53 28.81 10.51
CA PRO A 779 26.84 29.83 9.53
C PRO A 779 26.15 29.52 8.21
N ALA A 780 25.61 30.56 7.58
CA ALA A 780 25.03 30.44 6.25
C ALA A 780 26.11 30.08 5.23
N ILE A 781 25.80 29.14 4.35
CA ILE A 781 26.70 28.64 3.32
C ILE A 781 26.01 28.63 1.95
N THR A 782 26.84 28.56 0.91
CA THR A 782 26.42 28.37 -0.48
C THR A 782 27.16 27.14 -1.01
N LEU A 783 26.45 26.26 -1.70
CA LEU A 783 27.03 25.07 -2.31
C LEU A 783 27.37 25.34 -3.78
N ASP A 784 28.40 24.68 -4.29
CA ASP A 784 28.62 24.60 -5.73
C ASP A 784 27.75 23.48 -6.29
N VAL A 785 26.76 23.84 -7.11
CA VAL A 785 25.75 22.92 -7.63
C VAL A 785 25.81 22.93 -9.15
N LYS A 786 25.89 21.74 -9.74
CA LYS A 786 25.78 21.51 -11.17
C LYS A 786 24.71 20.48 -11.43
N CYS A 787 23.91 20.68 -12.46
CA CYS A 787 22.91 19.72 -12.86
C CYS A 787 23.02 19.43 -14.35
N GLU A 788 23.03 18.14 -14.68
CA GLU A 788 23.06 17.64 -16.04
C GLU A 788 21.78 16.84 -16.32
N LYS A 789 21.15 17.11 -17.45
CA LYS A 789 19.96 16.39 -17.92
C LYS A 789 20.34 15.38 -18.99
N ALA A 790 19.89 14.14 -18.84
CA ALA A 790 20.04 13.10 -19.83
C ALA A 790 18.72 12.34 -20.03
N GLU A 791 18.46 11.88 -21.25
CA GLU A 791 17.37 10.93 -21.51
C GLU A 791 17.89 9.49 -21.36
N SER A 792 17.10 8.63 -20.71
CA SER A 792 17.42 7.22 -20.53
C SER A 792 16.15 6.38 -20.74
N GLY A 793 16.01 5.77 -21.91
CA GLY A 793 14.80 5.03 -22.26
C GLY A 793 13.55 5.92 -22.24
N ASN A 794 12.57 5.54 -21.40
CA ASN A 794 11.32 6.28 -21.19
C ASN A 794 11.43 7.37 -20.12
N ASP A 795 12.63 7.63 -19.59
CA ASP A 795 12.84 8.52 -18.47
C ASP A 795 13.76 9.70 -18.84
N VAL A 796 13.60 10.79 -18.09
CA VAL A 796 14.55 11.90 -18.00
C VAL A 796 15.26 11.77 -16.65
N VAL A 797 16.58 11.81 -16.69
CA VAL A 797 17.45 11.70 -15.52
C VAL A 797 18.20 13.01 -15.33
N TYR A 798 18.00 13.65 -14.18
CA TYR A 798 18.75 14.80 -13.71
C TYR A 798 19.87 14.31 -12.78
N SER A 799 21.12 14.51 -13.16
CA SER A 799 22.30 14.23 -12.33
C SER A 799 22.78 15.53 -11.70
N VAL A 800 22.57 15.66 -10.39
CA VAL A 800 22.93 16.84 -9.61
C VAL A 800 24.22 16.56 -8.84
N THR A 801 25.31 17.22 -9.22
CA THR A 801 26.56 17.22 -8.46
C THR A 801 26.57 18.41 -7.52
N ILE A 802 26.66 18.14 -6.22
CA ILE A 802 26.72 19.16 -5.17
C ILE A 802 28.05 19.05 -4.44
N LYS A 803 28.75 20.17 -4.31
CA LYS A 803 30.02 20.27 -3.60
C LYS A 803 29.98 21.33 -2.52
N ASN A 804 30.44 20.97 -1.32
CA ASN A 804 30.64 21.91 -0.24
C ASN A 804 32.07 22.46 -0.29
N THR A 805 32.22 23.72 -0.71
CA THR A 805 33.51 24.41 -0.80
C THR A 805 33.83 25.22 0.45
N SER A 806 32.92 25.25 1.44
CA SER A 806 33.10 25.96 2.70
C SER A 806 33.85 25.11 3.74
N SER A 807 34.21 25.74 4.86
CA SER A 807 34.79 25.06 6.04
C SER A 807 33.73 24.42 6.94
N ASP A 808 32.46 24.73 6.73
CA ASP A 808 31.36 24.31 7.58
C ASP A 808 30.54 23.20 6.92
N ILE A 809 29.99 22.29 7.71
CA ILE A 809 29.08 21.25 7.22
C ILE A 809 27.84 21.93 6.66
N SER A 810 27.44 21.47 5.48
CA SER A 810 26.15 21.78 4.89
C SER A 810 25.12 20.81 5.39
N PHE A 811 24.23 21.27 6.26
CA PHE A 811 23.31 20.39 6.98
C PHE A 811 21.91 20.37 6.34
N PHE A 812 21.39 19.16 6.14
CA PHE A 812 19.98 18.89 5.85
C PHE A 812 19.44 19.63 4.62
N ASN A 813 20.09 19.42 3.48
CA ASN A 813 19.77 20.06 2.20
C ASN A 813 18.74 19.25 1.42
N ASN A 814 17.62 19.87 1.10
CA ASN A 814 16.66 19.33 0.16
C ASN A 814 16.84 19.89 -1.26
N LEU A 815 16.50 19.05 -2.23
CA LEU A 815 16.48 19.35 -3.64
C LEU A 815 15.06 19.21 -4.18
N LYS A 816 14.64 20.15 -5.02
CA LYS A 816 13.34 20.14 -5.69
C LYS A 816 13.51 20.47 -7.16
N LEU A 817 12.86 19.73 -8.04
CA LEU A 817 12.66 20.12 -9.43
C LEU A 817 11.27 20.74 -9.54
N LYS A 818 11.21 21.95 -10.08
CA LYS A 818 9.99 22.75 -10.20
C LYS A 818 9.70 23.13 -11.64
N ASP A 819 8.43 23.21 -11.98
CA ASP A 819 7.97 23.77 -13.25
C ASP A 819 8.00 25.32 -13.22
N ASN A 820 7.49 25.97 -14.27
CA ASN A 820 7.44 27.44 -14.34
C ASN A 820 6.35 28.08 -13.45
N ASN A 821 5.39 27.30 -12.95
CA ASN A 821 4.39 27.76 -12.01
C ASN A 821 4.90 27.71 -10.56
N GLY A 822 6.06 27.07 -10.34
CA GLY A 822 6.63 26.84 -9.02
C GLY A 822 6.15 25.54 -8.38
N ASP A 823 5.36 24.73 -9.09
CA ASP A 823 4.92 23.41 -8.65
C ASP A 823 6.07 22.41 -8.70
N ILE A 824 6.13 21.50 -7.73
CA ILE A 824 7.08 20.39 -7.73
C ILE A 824 6.69 19.39 -8.83
N ILE A 825 7.66 18.99 -9.64
CA ILE A 825 7.47 17.93 -10.63
C ILE A 825 7.35 16.60 -9.90
N CYS A 826 6.19 15.96 -10.06
CA CYS A 826 5.80 14.72 -9.39
C CYS A 826 5.04 13.83 -10.40
N PRO A 827 5.30 12.52 -10.47
CA PRO A 827 6.23 11.76 -9.64
C PRO A 827 7.71 11.97 -10.01
N ALA A 828 8.57 11.97 -8.99
CA ALA A 828 10.01 12.09 -9.13
C ALA A 828 10.75 11.16 -8.15
N PHE A 829 11.67 10.34 -8.66
CA PHE A 829 12.46 9.39 -7.88
C PHE A 829 13.88 9.89 -7.69
N TRP A 830 14.14 10.51 -6.55
CA TRP A 830 15.47 10.94 -6.13
C TRP A 830 16.25 9.77 -5.52
N SER A 831 17.53 9.61 -5.88
CA SER A 831 18.43 8.61 -5.29
C SER A 831 18.61 8.84 -3.79
N ASP A 832 18.66 10.10 -3.37
CA ASP A 832 18.66 10.55 -1.98
C ASP A 832 18.17 12.01 -1.92
N ASN A 833 17.71 12.47 -0.77
CA ASN A 833 17.30 13.86 -0.53
C ASN A 833 17.42 14.19 0.97
N TYR A 834 17.30 15.46 1.36
CA TYR A 834 17.53 15.91 2.75
C TYR A 834 18.94 15.53 3.25
N ILE A 835 19.95 15.77 2.42
CA ILE A 835 21.32 15.29 2.62
C ILE A 835 22.22 16.30 3.34
N SER A 836 23.22 15.79 4.04
CA SER A 836 24.32 16.61 4.58
C SER A 836 25.61 16.38 3.79
N ILE A 837 26.41 17.43 3.65
CA ILE A 837 27.64 17.44 2.85
C ILE A 837 28.79 18.00 3.70
N LEU A 838 29.82 17.19 3.93
CA LEU A 838 30.99 17.55 4.72
C LEU A 838 31.86 18.62 4.02
N PRO A 839 32.69 19.38 4.76
CA PRO A 839 33.64 20.30 4.15
C PRO A 839 34.54 19.62 3.11
N GLY A 840 34.55 20.16 1.89
CA GLY A 840 35.31 19.62 0.75
C GLY A 840 34.70 18.39 0.07
N GLU A 841 33.59 17.83 0.59
CA GLU A 841 32.91 16.68 -0.01
C GLU A 841 32.11 17.10 -1.26
N GLU A 842 32.04 16.16 -2.20
CA GLU A 842 31.22 16.23 -3.40
C GLU A 842 30.30 14.99 -3.42
N LYS A 843 29.00 15.22 -3.63
CA LYS A 843 27.98 14.16 -3.77
C LYS A 843 27.27 14.31 -5.10
N MET A 844 26.92 13.20 -5.72
CA MET A 844 26.08 13.16 -6.92
C MET A 844 24.75 12.51 -6.59
N LEU A 845 23.66 13.23 -6.84
CA LEU A 845 22.29 12.75 -6.72
C LEU A 845 21.67 12.58 -8.09
N LYS A 846 20.79 11.60 -8.26
CA LYS A 846 20.03 11.39 -9.48
C LYS A 846 18.55 11.53 -9.20
N CYS A 847 17.85 12.30 -10.02
CA CYS A 847 16.39 12.33 -10.03
C CYS A 847 15.89 11.75 -11.34
N LYS A 848 15.05 10.72 -11.26
CA LYS A 848 14.43 10.05 -12.39
C LYS A 848 12.96 10.46 -12.50
N ILE A 849 12.54 10.90 -13.67
CA ILE A 849 11.16 11.32 -13.98
C ILE A 849 10.75 10.66 -15.31
N SER A 850 9.55 10.11 -15.39
CA SER A 850 9.03 9.56 -16.66
C SER A 850 8.89 10.69 -17.69
N LYS A 851 9.21 10.42 -18.95
CA LYS A 851 8.99 11.37 -20.06
C LYS A 851 7.54 11.81 -20.18
N HIS A 852 6.60 10.96 -19.76
CA HIS A 852 5.17 11.27 -19.74
C HIS A 852 4.82 12.36 -18.70
N ASP A 853 5.55 12.40 -17.60
CA ASP A 853 5.28 13.30 -16.47
C ASP A 853 6.13 14.58 -16.51
N MET A 854 6.94 14.73 -17.57
CA MET A 854 7.74 15.92 -17.78
C MET A 854 6.86 17.09 -18.24
N PRO A 855 6.99 18.28 -17.63
CA PRO A 855 6.28 19.45 -18.11
C PRO A 855 6.85 19.92 -19.46
N ASP A 856 5.99 20.54 -20.28
CA ASP A 856 6.39 21.24 -21.50
C ASP A 856 7.21 22.53 -21.23
N SER A 857 7.26 22.94 -19.96
CA SER A 857 7.93 24.17 -19.51
C SER A 857 9.40 23.95 -19.17
N THR A 858 10.13 25.05 -18.99
CA THR A 858 11.46 25.00 -18.39
C THR A 858 11.39 24.44 -16.97
N VAL A 859 12.42 23.67 -16.60
CA VAL A 859 12.55 23.06 -15.27
C VAL A 859 13.58 23.86 -14.48
N THR A 860 13.28 24.11 -13.21
CA THR A 860 14.19 24.77 -12.26
C THR A 860 14.59 23.78 -11.16
N LEU A 861 15.88 23.65 -10.91
CA LEU A 861 16.40 22.98 -9.72
C LEU A 861 16.50 24.01 -8.59
N GLU A 862 15.83 23.74 -7.49
CA GLU A 862 15.98 24.46 -6.22
C GLU A 862 16.77 23.59 -5.24
N VAL A 863 17.73 24.21 -4.55
CA VAL A 863 18.47 23.62 -3.43
C VAL A 863 18.35 24.54 -2.23
N LYS A 864 17.94 24.01 -1.09
CA LYS A 864 17.82 24.73 0.19
C LYS A 864 18.14 23.77 1.33
N GLY A 865 18.78 24.25 2.39
CA GLY A 865 19.04 23.42 3.57
C GLY A 865 18.87 24.18 4.87
N TRP A 866 19.27 23.55 5.96
CA TRP A 866 19.24 24.17 7.30
C TRP A 866 20.08 25.45 7.36
N ASN A 867 21.33 25.36 6.91
CA ASN A 867 22.23 26.49 6.81
C ASN A 867 22.65 26.81 5.36
N CYS A 868 22.11 26.08 4.37
CA CYS A 868 22.33 26.40 2.96
C CYS A 868 21.30 27.42 2.46
N SER A 869 21.80 28.56 1.98
CA SER A 869 20.97 29.58 1.36
C SER A 869 20.22 29.02 0.15
N ARG A 870 18.97 29.46 -0.08
CA ARG A 870 18.19 29.03 -1.24
C ARG A 870 18.92 29.38 -2.53
N MET A 871 19.11 28.39 -3.39
CA MET A 871 19.65 28.51 -4.73
C MET A 871 18.64 27.98 -5.73
N SER A 872 18.51 28.65 -6.87
CA SER A 872 17.64 28.22 -7.97
C SER A 872 18.38 28.38 -9.30
N MET A 873 18.30 27.36 -10.16
CA MET A 873 18.90 27.39 -11.49
C MET A 873 18.03 26.67 -12.52
N GLY A 874 17.96 27.21 -13.74
CA GLY A 874 17.31 26.53 -14.87
C GLY A 874 18.15 25.33 -15.34
N VAL A 875 17.48 24.25 -15.76
CA VAL A 875 18.09 22.94 -16.00
C VAL A 875 17.76 22.35 -17.36
#